data_AF-A0A9Q4GCE9-F1
#
_entry.id   AF-A0A9Q4GCE9-F1
#
_cell.length_a   1.000
_cell.length_b   1.000
_cell.length_c   1.000
_cell.angle_alpha   90.00
_cell.angle_beta   90.00
_cell.angle_gamma   90.00
#
_symmetry.space_group_name_H-M   'P 1'
#
loop_
_entity.id
_entity.type
_entity.pdbx_description
1 polymer ?
#
loop_
_entity_poly.entity_id
_entity_poly.type
_entity_poly.pdbx_seq_one_letter_code
_entity_poly.pdbx_strand_id
1 'polypeptide(L)'
;MRLLYRPLLSSFIILFLFTSVPAQRQLYKSDTYSVYSDRVVQNGFTALAKTRNELISDYKSSFRKKTQRTVVMKFSINGPDNERAPGQDHHFILIPGVRKDTAYFSFGKPDTGITHDKLEKRSKIDPLNPYLDEDKDLVIRLDMREVLSDFKKKGYFETYDKAKLPAESFKAVYVAGANEPLNWNFPALPDHPEMSLKDPDGDGIYEVTIHFPKEYSSEEKSAVKSWKLSKDISRFPSYESPDILIDALYNKAMEEMLEDVREDGAFMAGAQWTGVWTRDISYSILLSMAIVNPDASKTSLMAKVKNGIIIQDTGTGGAWPVSSDRMTWALAAWEVYKTTGDKQWLKTSFEIIKKSAGADLENVLDTSTGLFMGESSFLDWREQTYPRWMDPKDIYKSKNLGTNMVHYETYRILSEMAKLLGEATEKYDSTAAGIKDGINRYLWMEDKGYYGQYLYGRNYLSLSPKSEALGEALSVIFDGAGTPQRQKKIIQNVPVTPFGLPCIYPEIPDMPPYHNNSVWPFVESFWAWASAKTGNNQSVLGAMASVYRPAALFLTNKENLVAQTGDFLGTEINSDRQLWSLSGNLALTYRVIYGMRFTADSLVFMPFIPKEYEGQRTLKNLKYRSAALEVSVEGYGNKIASVRLDGRPYSEAAIPASLSGSHRLEIFMNNSLPEGGKVNMQDVAFAPEIPAVKYEDTKLSWNRTGGAIRYVVCKNGSEAFNTDKTEFEVKPNDPYMEYQVKAVDKNGLESFLSAPVTITISPEGEIYTFQAEESQAVDNTADREGSKYSGFTGTGYLVLDKSKNREVSFEVDLPEAGLYSIDFRYANGNGPINTENKCAIRTLVVDGRTMGAVVMPQRGDNLWTDWGFTNSLKAELSKGRHILTLKFSEYDDNMNVDVNGALLDSMRLILLK
;
A
#
# COMPACT_ATOMS: atom_id res chain seq x y z
N MET A 1 -25.21 31.05 -96.35
CA MET A 1 -25.01 31.44 -94.93
C MET A 1 -24.95 30.13 -94.13
N ARG A 2 -23.80 29.51 -93.82
CA ARG A 2 -22.74 29.88 -92.84
C ARG A 2 -23.34 30.33 -91.49
N LEU A 3 -22.97 29.89 -90.28
CA LEU A 3 -22.16 28.79 -89.71
C LEU A 3 -22.13 29.09 -88.17
N LEU A 4 -21.83 28.10 -87.33
CA LEU A 4 -21.21 28.20 -85.97
C LEU A 4 -22.13 28.53 -84.76
N TYR A 5 -21.94 28.07 -83.51
CA TYR A 5 -21.13 27.05 -82.81
C TYR A 5 -21.72 26.96 -81.37
N ARG A 6 -21.63 25.81 -80.70
CA ARG A 6 -21.77 25.69 -79.22
C ARG A 6 -20.47 26.14 -78.52
N PRO A 7 -20.54 26.48 -77.23
CA PRO A 7 -19.73 25.68 -76.29
C PRO A 7 -20.42 25.35 -74.95
N LEU A 8 -19.86 24.31 -74.32
CA LEU A 8 -20.19 23.73 -73.02
C LEU A 8 -19.92 24.69 -71.85
N LEU A 9 -20.77 24.65 -70.82
CA LEU A 9 -20.40 25.09 -69.47
C LEU A 9 -20.25 23.86 -68.57
N SER A 10 -19.01 23.59 -68.16
CA SER A 10 -18.66 22.65 -67.09
C SER A 10 -18.96 23.32 -65.74
N SER A 11 -19.90 22.77 -64.98
CA SER A 11 -20.13 23.17 -63.58
C SER A 11 -19.15 22.43 -62.67
N PHE A 12 -18.20 23.15 -62.08
CA PHE A 12 -17.34 22.67 -61.01
C PHE A 12 -18.18 22.48 -59.74
N ILE A 13 -18.34 21.23 -59.30
CA ILE A 13 -18.84 20.89 -57.96
C ILE A 13 -17.64 21.01 -57.02
N ILE A 14 -17.60 22.09 -56.24
CA ILE A 14 -16.65 22.24 -55.12
C ILE A 14 -17.17 21.37 -53.98
N LEU A 15 -16.53 20.21 -53.76
CA LEU A 15 -16.72 19.38 -52.59
C LEU A 15 -16.09 20.13 -51.39
N PHE A 16 -16.91 20.80 -50.58
CA PHE A 16 -16.47 21.21 -49.24
C PHE A 16 -16.38 19.96 -48.37
N LEU A 17 -15.14 19.44 -48.24
CA LEU A 17 -14.77 18.55 -47.15
C LEU A 17 -14.90 19.35 -45.84
N PHE A 18 -16.09 19.32 -45.23
CA PHE A 18 -16.22 19.65 -43.83
C PHE A 18 -15.49 18.57 -43.03
N THR A 19 -14.24 18.85 -42.67
CA THR A 19 -13.62 18.22 -41.50
C THR A 19 -14.46 18.63 -40.30
N SER A 20 -15.41 17.78 -39.90
CA SER A 20 -16.15 17.96 -38.65
C SER A 20 -15.13 17.95 -37.52
N VAL A 21 -14.87 19.11 -36.92
CA VAL A 21 -14.23 19.16 -35.59
C VAL A 21 -15.12 18.32 -34.68
N PRO A 22 -14.59 17.27 -34.00
CA PRO A 22 -15.40 16.49 -33.08
C PRO A 22 -16.07 17.43 -32.09
N ALA A 23 -17.38 17.30 -31.89
CA ALA A 23 -18.08 18.11 -30.91
C ALA A 23 -17.42 17.93 -29.54
N GLN A 24 -17.07 19.04 -28.88
CA GLN A 24 -16.49 19.04 -27.55
C GLN A 24 -17.55 18.56 -26.55
N ARG A 25 -17.56 17.26 -26.27
CA ARG A 25 -18.55 16.62 -25.41
C ARG A 25 -18.02 16.54 -24.00
N GLN A 26 -18.81 16.97 -23.03
CA GLN A 26 -18.49 16.84 -21.61
C GLN A 26 -18.74 15.38 -21.17
N LEU A 27 -17.69 14.70 -20.72
CA LEU A 27 -17.72 13.32 -20.25
C LEU A 27 -18.01 13.21 -18.75
N TYR A 28 -17.54 14.18 -17.98
CA TYR A 28 -17.75 14.27 -16.53
C TYR A 28 -17.65 15.72 -16.06
N LYS A 29 -18.39 16.06 -15.01
CA LYS A 29 -18.29 17.35 -14.34
C LYS A 29 -18.60 17.22 -12.85
N SER A 30 -17.71 17.78 -12.03
CA SER A 30 -17.92 18.05 -10.60
C SER A 30 -17.68 19.54 -10.32
N ASP A 31 -17.73 19.92 -9.04
CA ASP A 31 -17.34 21.25 -8.58
C ASP A 31 -15.82 21.49 -8.64
N THR A 32 -15.02 20.42 -8.71
CA THR A 32 -13.55 20.47 -8.65
C THR A 32 -12.88 20.37 -10.02
N TYR A 33 -13.43 19.60 -10.96
CA TYR A 33 -12.86 19.44 -12.30
C TYR A 33 -13.90 18.99 -13.33
N SER A 34 -13.53 19.04 -14.60
CA SER A 34 -14.33 18.52 -15.72
C SER A 34 -13.47 17.74 -16.70
N VAL A 35 -14.04 16.67 -17.24
CA VAL A 35 -13.43 15.84 -18.29
C VAL A 35 -14.28 15.98 -19.54
N TYR A 36 -13.64 16.24 -20.68
CA TYR A 36 -14.24 16.34 -22.00
C TYR A 36 -13.64 15.30 -22.93
N SER A 37 -14.23 15.12 -24.11
CA SER A 37 -13.72 14.21 -25.14
C SER A 37 -12.29 14.51 -25.60
N ASP A 38 -11.79 15.74 -25.40
CA ASP A 38 -10.46 16.19 -25.81
C ASP A 38 -9.56 16.72 -24.68
N ARG A 39 -10.10 17.02 -23.49
CA ARG A 39 -9.34 17.72 -22.44
C ARG A 39 -9.83 17.46 -21.02
N VAL A 40 -8.99 17.78 -20.04
CA VAL A 40 -9.33 17.90 -18.62
C VAL A 40 -9.12 19.34 -18.18
N VAL A 41 -10.04 19.88 -17.38
CA VAL A 41 -9.92 21.23 -16.79
C VAL A 41 -10.08 21.13 -15.27
N GLN A 42 -9.14 21.71 -14.52
CA GLN A 42 -9.17 21.79 -13.05
C GLN A 42 -8.54 23.09 -12.57
N ASN A 43 -9.26 23.89 -11.78
CA ASN A 43 -8.73 25.10 -11.13
C ASN A 43 -7.95 26.05 -12.07
N GLY A 44 -8.40 26.17 -13.33
CA GLY A 44 -7.74 26.99 -14.35
C GLY A 44 -6.63 26.29 -15.14
N PHE A 45 -6.17 25.11 -14.69
CA PHE A 45 -5.28 24.24 -15.46
C PHE A 45 -6.05 23.42 -16.49
N THR A 46 -5.41 23.15 -17.62
CA THR A 46 -5.90 22.37 -18.74
C THR A 46 -4.86 21.34 -19.19
N ALA A 47 -5.30 20.09 -19.32
CA ALA A 47 -4.60 19.09 -20.13
C ALA A 47 -5.38 18.81 -21.41
N LEU A 48 -4.75 18.92 -22.58
CA LEU A 48 -5.38 18.80 -23.89
C LEU A 48 -4.73 17.67 -24.70
N ALA A 49 -5.55 16.76 -25.22
CA ALA A 49 -5.16 15.80 -26.25
C ALA A 49 -5.23 16.46 -27.62
N LYS A 50 -4.07 16.74 -28.21
CA LYS A 50 -3.99 17.29 -29.58
C LYS A 50 -4.29 16.22 -30.62
N THR A 51 -3.83 15.00 -30.34
CA THR A 51 -4.07 13.79 -31.13
C THR A 51 -4.14 12.60 -30.17
N ARG A 52 -4.51 11.42 -30.68
CA ARG A 52 -4.43 10.17 -29.91
C ARG A 52 -3.00 9.77 -29.47
N ASN A 53 -1.97 10.51 -29.92
CA ASN A 53 -0.57 10.23 -29.63
C ASN A 53 0.15 11.45 -29.04
N GLU A 54 -0.57 12.53 -28.67
CA GLU A 54 0.05 13.73 -28.13
C GLU A 54 -0.87 14.43 -27.10
N LEU A 55 -0.34 14.63 -25.90
CA LEU A 55 -0.97 15.37 -24.80
C LEU A 55 -0.10 16.57 -24.43
N ILE A 56 -0.73 17.67 -24.05
CA ILE A 56 -0.06 18.81 -23.40
C ILE A 56 -0.78 19.13 -22.10
N SER A 57 -0.06 19.60 -21.09
CA SER A 57 -0.63 20.03 -19.82
C SER A 57 0.08 21.27 -19.31
N ASP A 58 -0.71 22.25 -18.85
CA ASP A 58 -0.20 23.41 -18.12
C ASP A 58 -0.30 23.25 -16.60
N TYR A 59 -0.67 22.05 -16.11
CA TYR A 59 -0.83 21.77 -14.69
C TYR A 59 0.44 22.15 -13.92
N LYS A 60 0.23 22.86 -12.82
CA LYS A 60 1.28 23.18 -11.85
C LYS A 60 0.75 22.85 -10.47
N SER A 61 1.54 22.09 -9.72
CA SER A 61 1.17 21.83 -8.34
C SER A 61 1.18 23.12 -7.52
N SER A 62 0.12 23.32 -6.74
CA SER A 62 0.07 24.37 -5.72
C SER A 62 0.67 23.92 -4.39
N PHE A 63 1.14 22.67 -4.30
CA PHE A 63 1.72 22.14 -3.08
C PHE A 63 2.99 22.91 -2.70
N ARG A 64 3.16 23.14 -1.41
CA ARG A 64 4.33 23.77 -0.81
C ARG A 64 4.79 22.90 0.35
N LYS A 65 6.01 22.38 0.24
CA LYS A 65 6.60 21.52 1.27
C LYS A 65 7.21 22.41 2.35
N LYS A 66 6.89 22.14 3.62
CA LYS A 66 7.48 22.87 4.74
C LYS A 66 8.93 22.44 4.97
N THR A 67 9.79 23.39 5.30
CA THR A 67 11.20 23.15 5.60
C THR A 67 11.36 22.73 7.05
N GLN A 68 12.05 21.61 7.29
CA GLN A 68 12.39 21.19 8.65
C GLN A 68 13.42 22.14 9.28
N ARG A 69 13.32 22.37 10.59
CA ARG A 69 14.28 23.19 11.36
C ARG A 69 15.65 22.54 11.48
N THR A 70 15.70 21.21 11.50
CA THR A 70 16.94 20.45 11.56
C THR A 70 17.57 20.39 10.18
N VAL A 71 18.75 21.00 10.03
CA VAL A 71 19.60 20.95 8.85
C VAL A 71 20.61 19.83 9.04
N VAL A 72 20.58 18.83 8.16
CA VAL A 72 21.56 17.74 8.09
C VAL A 72 22.49 17.99 6.91
N MET A 73 23.80 18.00 7.12
CA MET A 73 24.77 18.42 6.10
C MET A 73 26.17 17.79 6.24
N LYS A 74 26.97 17.86 5.17
CA LYS A 74 28.41 17.55 5.13
C LYS A 74 29.16 18.57 4.30
N PHE A 75 30.46 18.64 4.50
CA PHE A 75 31.37 19.41 3.65
C PHE A 75 32.03 18.54 2.60
N SER A 76 32.51 19.17 1.53
CA SER A 76 33.23 18.50 0.46
C SER A 76 34.35 19.37 -0.07
N ILE A 77 35.54 18.81 -0.20
CA ILE A 77 36.61 19.45 -0.98
C ILE A 77 36.46 19.00 -2.43
N ASN A 78 36.33 19.96 -3.36
CA ASN A 78 36.25 19.78 -4.80
C ASN A 78 35.01 19.03 -5.36
N GLY A 79 34.04 18.63 -4.54
CA GLY A 79 32.79 17.98 -5.00
C GLY A 79 32.55 16.57 -4.47
N PRO A 80 33.55 15.66 -4.31
CA PRO A 80 33.32 14.33 -3.74
C PRO A 80 32.92 14.30 -2.25
N ASP A 81 32.20 13.28 -1.79
CA ASP A 81 31.94 13.01 -0.36
C ASP A 81 33.22 12.52 0.34
N ASN A 82 34.06 13.46 0.78
CA ASN A 82 35.42 13.18 1.24
C ASN A 82 35.75 13.74 2.64
N GLU A 83 34.75 14.23 3.35
CA GLU A 83 34.96 14.77 4.70
C GLU A 83 34.92 13.67 5.77
N ARG A 84 33.84 12.89 5.83
CA ARG A 84 33.57 11.90 6.88
C ARG A 84 32.85 10.67 6.32
N ALA A 85 32.93 9.56 7.06
CA ALA A 85 32.29 8.30 6.67
C ALA A 85 30.77 8.43 6.43
N PRO A 86 30.16 7.59 5.58
CA PRO A 86 28.71 7.56 5.41
C PRO A 86 27.97 7.43 6.75
N GLY A 87 26.90 8.21 6.93
CA GLY A 87 26.12 8.29 8.17
C GLY A 87 26.72 9.16 9.27
N GLN A 88 27.86 9.81 9.03
CA GLN A 88 28.48 10.76 9.95
C GLN A 88 28.28 12.22 9.51
N ASP A 89 27.04 12.69 9.56
CA ASP A 89 26.64 14.03 9.11
C ASP A 89 26.64 15.06 10.25
N HIS A 90 26.78 16.34 9.89
CA HIS A 90 26.60 17.47 10.79
C HIS A 90 25.12 17.81 10.95
N HIS A 91 24.72 18.15 12.18
CA HIS A 91 23.34 18.50 12.49
C HIS A 91 23.26 19.89 13.12
N PHE A 92 22.39 20.74 12.58
CA PHE A 92 22.14 22.08 13.12
C PHE A 92 20.64 22.36 13.20
N ILE A 93 20.16 22.97 14.29
CA ILE A 93 18.75 23.34 14.46
C ILE A 93 18.61 24.84 14.28
N LEU A 94 17.83 25.26 13.27
CA LEU A 94 17.47 26.66 13.04
C LEU A 94 16.58 27.18 14.17
N ILE A 95 16.93 28.35 14.74
CA ILE A 95 16.30 28.92 15.92
C ILE A 95 15.09 29.79 15.52
N PRO A 96 13.86 29.49 16.01
CA PRO A 96 12.68 30.31 15.72
C PRO A 96 12.84 31.77 16.20
N GLY A 97 12.33 32.73 15.42
CA GLY A 97 12.44 34.17 15.71
C GLY A 97 13.81 34.80 15.49
N VAL A 98 14.86 34.02 15.19
CA VAL A 98 16.19 34.54 14.78
C VAL A 98 16.31 34.46 13.25
N ARG A 99 16.24 35.59 12.54
CA ARG A 99 16.26 35.59 11.07
C ARG A 99 17.55 35.03 10.45
N LYS A 100 18.67 35.14 11.17
CA LYS A 100 20.01 34.73 10.70
C LYS A 100 20.77 34.02 11.80
N ASP A 101 21.00 32.71 11.63
CA ASP A 101 21.79 31.87 12.53
C ASP A 101 23.22 31.72 12.01
N THR A 102 24.16 31.39 12.91
CA THR A 102 25.55 31.10 12.56
C THR A 102 25.97 29.78 13.19
N ALA A 103 26.50 28.87 12.37
CA ALA A 103 27.03 27.58 12.78
C ALA A 103 28.54 27.51 12.52
N TYR A 104 29.28 26.83 13.38
CA TYR A 104 30.74 26.68 13.28
C TYR A 104 31.13 25.20 13.31
N PHE A 105 31.91 24.77 12.32
CA PHE A 105 32.37 23.40 12.14
C PHE A 105 33.87 23.35 11.90
N SER A 106 34.46 22.16 11.99
CA SER A 106 35.85 21.92 11.59
C SER A 106 35.90 20.73 10.66
N PHE A 107 36.56 20.88 9.52
CA PHE A 107 36.52 19.88 8.46
C PHE A 107 37.05 18.52 8.94
N GLY A 108 36.26 17.46 8.75
CA GLY A 108 36.63 16.10 9.13
C GLY A 108 36.54 15.80 10.63
N LYS A 109 35.99 16.71 11.44
CA LYS A 109 35.79 16.50 12.89
C LYS A 109 34.31 16.31 13.21
N PRO A 110 33.97 15.51 14.24
CA PRO A 110 32.61 15.47 14.75
C PRO A 110 32.21 16.82 15.37
N ASP A 111 30.90 17.06 15.45
CA ASP A 111 30.35 18.25 16.10
C ASP A 111 30.91 18.40 17.52
N THR A 112 31.46 19.57 17.85
CA THR A 112 32.11 19.83 19.15
C THR A 112 31.12 20.02 20.31
N GLY A 113 29.89 19.52 20.16
CA GLY A 113 28.90 19.46 21.23
C GLY A 113 28.15 20.78 21.44
N ILE A 114 27.33 21.16 20.47
CA ILE A 114 26.02 21.73 20.82
C ILE A 114 25.07 20.54 20.93
N THR A 115 25.03 19.90 22.11
CA THR A 115 24.06 18.85 22.39
C THR A 115 22.65 19.43 22.37
N HIS A 116 21.68 18.64 21.90
CA HIS A 116 20.24 18.91 21.90
C HIS A 116 19.78 19.61 23.21
N ASP A 117 20.28 19.14 24.35
CA ASP A 117 20.01 19.64 25.70
C ASP A 117 20.32 21.13 25.96
N LYS A 118 21.22 21.76 25.18
CA LYS A 118 21.57 23.19 25.35
C LYS A 118 20.71 24.13 24.52
N LEU A 119 20.05 23.64 23.46
CA LEU A 119 19.17 24.43 22.58
C LEU A 119 17.74 24.54 23.15
N GLU A 120 17.23 23.49 23.79
CA GLU A 120 15.93 23.51 24.50
C GLU A 120 15.91 24.54 25.64
N LYS A 121 17.03 24.74 26.35
CA LYS A 121 17.09 25.67 27.48
C LYS A 121 17.15 27.15 27.10
N ARG A 122 17.37 27.49 25.83
CA ARG A 122 17.58 28.88 25.38
C ARG A 122 16.43 29.48 24.59
N SER A 123 15.38 28.71 24.30
CA SER A 123 14.35 29.15 23.39
C SER A 123 12.98 28.73 23.90
N LYS A 124 12.00 29.63 23.80
CA LYS A 124 10.57 29.29 23.95
C LYS A 124 10.11 28.53 22.69
N ILE A 125 10.85 27.49 22.30
CA ILE A 125 10.51 26.63 21.17
C ILE A 125 9.27 25.85 21.59
N ASP A 126 8.24 25.86 20.73
CA ASP A 126 7.23 24.82 20.75
C ASP A 126 7.91 23.51 20.31
N PRO A 127 8.15 22.55 21.22
CA PRO A 127 8.84 21.31 20.89
C PRO A 127 8.04 20.43 19.91
N LEU A 128 6.77 20.76 19.65
CA LEU A 128 5.88 20.01 18.76
C LEU A 128 5.93 20.49 17.30
N ASN A 129 6.54 21.64 16.98
CA ASN A 129 6.65 22.10 15.59
C ASN A 129 8.05 21.87 15.01
N PRO A 130 8.26 20.83 14.18
CA PRO A 130 9.56 20.54 13.58
C PRO A 130 9.88 21.43 12.36
N TYR A 131 8.98 22.33 11.95
CA TYR A 131 9.10 23.11 10.71
C TYR A 131 9.39 24.59 10.94
N LEU A 132 10.04 25.22 9.97
CA LEU A 132 10.21 26.67 9.91
C LEU A 132 8.85 27.38 9.84
N ASP A 133 8.73 28.46 10.60
CA ASP A 133 7.60 29.39 10.61
C ASP A 133 7.86 30.64 9.74
N GLU A 134 9.12 30.94 9.47
CA GLU A 134 9.61 32.03 8.63
C GLU A 134 10.88 31.60 7.88
N ASP A 135 11.21 32.30 6.79
CA ASP A 135 12.46 32.08 6.05
C ASP A 135 13.69 32.38 6.94
N LYS A 136 14.76 31.62 6.76
CA LYS A 136 15.98 31.69 7.59
C LYS A 136 17.24 31.74 6.76
N ASP A 137 18.20 32.54 7.21
CA ASP A 137 19.57 32.48 6.72
C ASP A 137 20.44 31.71 7.71
N LEU A 138 21.20 30.72 7.24
CA LEU A 138 22.23 30.04 8.02
C LEU A 138 23.61 30.41 7.48
N VAL A 139 24.40 31.11 8.30
CA VAL A 139 25.83 31.32 8.05
C VAL A 139 26.59 30.12 8.54
N ILE A 140 27.16 29.36 7.62
CA ILE A 140 28.00 28.22 7.95
C ILE A 140 29.45 28.68 7.91
N ARG A 141 30.18 28.50 9.00
CA ARG A 141 31.61 28.76 9.12
C ARG A 141 32.34 27.45 9.32
N LEU A 142 33.34 27.19 8.50
CA LEU A 142 34.09 25.94 8.44
C LEU A 142 35.57 26.21 8.64
N ASP A 143 36.12 25.62 9.70
CA ASP A 143 37.55 25.67 10.00
C ASP A 143 38.33 24.68 9.13
N MET A 144 39.09 25.23 8.18
CA MET A 144 39.95 24.47 7.28
C MET A 144 41.43 24.54 7.70
N ARG A 145 41.76 25.15 8.84
CA ARG A 145 43.16 25.42 9.21
C ARG A 145 44.00 24.15 9.37
N GLU A 146 43.41 23.04 9.81
CA GLU A 146 44.09 21.73 9.88
C GLU A 146 44.40 21.20 8.47
N VAL A 147 43.42 21.22 7.57
CA VAL A 147 43.59 20.83 6.16
C VAL A 147 44.67 21.67 5.49
N LEU A 148 44.61 23.00 5.65
CA LEU A 148 45.59 23.93 5.11
C LEU A 148 46.98 23.76 5.73
N SER A 149 47.07 23.37 7.01
CA SER A 149 48.34 23.05 7.67
C SER A 149 48.96 21.79 7.07
N ASP A 150 48.16 20.76 6.81
CA ASP A 150 48.59 19.51 6.20
C ASP A 150 49.04 19.71 4.75
N PHE A 151 48.34 20.51 3.96
CA PHE A 151 48.82 20.92 2.64
C PHE A 151 50.20 21.58 2.71
N LYS A 152 50.43 22.48 3.67
CA LYS A 152 51.73 23.16 3.83
C LYS A 152 52.85 22.23 4.33
N LYS A 153 52.54 21.30 5.24
CA LYS A 153 53.54 20.43 5.91
C LYS A 153 53.84 19.15 5.15
N LYS A 154 52.81 18.53 4.57
CA LYS A 154 52.86 17.19 3.96
C LYS A 154 52.74 17.24 2.44
N GLY A 155 52.24 18.34 1.87
CA GLY A 155 51.90 18.46 0.45
C GLY A 155 50.53 17.85 0.08
N TYR A 156 49.83 17.23 1.03
CA TYR A 156 48.52 16.61 0.84
C TYR A 156 47.73 16.58 2.16
N PHE A 157 46.42 16.45 2.05
CA PHE A 157 45.51 16.12 3.16
C PHE A 157 45.01 14.68 2.98
N GLU A 158 44.91 13.92 4.06
CA GLU A 158 44.39 12.54 4.04
C GLU A 158 42.92 12.55 4.48
N THR A 159 42.03 12.09 3.61
CA THR A 159 40.57 12.02 3.85
C THR A 159 40.21 10.80 4.71
N TYR A 160 38.96 10.68 5.16
CA TYR A 160 38.54 9.61 6.08
C TYR A 160 38.76 8.18 5.53
N ASP A 161 38.75 8.02 4.21
CA ASP A 161 38.98 6.76 3.48
C ASP A 161 40.47 6.54 3.15
N LYS A 162 41.36 7.35 3.72
CA LYS A 162 42.82 7.36 3.50
C LYS A 162 43.25 7.77 2.08
N ALA A 163 42.35 8.33 1.28
CA ALA A 163 42.76 8.95 0.03
C ALA A 163 43.60 10.21 0.31
N LYS A 164 44.63 10.42 -0.50
CA LYS A 164 45.50 11.60 -0.38
C LYS A 164 45.08 12.64 -1.39
N LEU A 165 44.58 13.77 -0.91
CA LEU A 165 44.23 14.92 -1.72
C LEU A 165 45.45 15.85 -1.81
N PRO A 166 46.10 16.00 -2.98
CA PRO A 166 47.28 16.87 -3.11
C PRO A 166 46.90 18.35 -2.98
N ALA A 167 47.79 19.15 -2.39
CA ALA A 167 47.56 20.59 -2.19
C ALA A 167 47.28 21.33 -3.51
N GLU A 168 47.96 20.95 -4.60
CA GLU A 168 47.77 21.50 -5.95
C GLU A 168 46.40 21.18 -6.56
N SER A 169 45.67 20.21 -6.01
CA SER A 169 44.33 19.83 -6.48
C SER A 169 43.21 20.60 -5.79
N PHE A 170 43.48 21.33 -4.71
CA PHE A 170 42.48 22.09 -3.95
C PHE A 170 41.92 23.25 -4.79
N LYS A 171 40.61 23.23 -5.09
CA LYS A 171 39.91 24.27 -5.86
C LYS A 171 38.89 25.01 -5.01
N ALA A 172 38.05 24.30 -4.28
CA ALA A 172 36.97 24.87 -3.48
C ALA A 172 36.50 23.88 -2.41
N VAL A 173 35.79 24.41 -1.42
CA VAL A 173 35.02 23.63 -0.45
C VAL A 173 33.53 23.98 -0.58
N TYR A 174 32.69 22.97 -0.43
CA TYR A 174 31.23 23.05 -0.61
C TYR A 174 30.50 22.49 0.62
N VAL A 175 29.23 22.85 0.76
CA VAL A 175 28.28 22.23 1.69
C VAL A 175 27.22 21.45 0.90
N ALA A 176 26.94 20.22 1.32
CA ALA A 176 25.85 19.36 0.84
C ALA A 176 24.90 19.05 1.99
N GLY A 177 23.63 18.73 1.74
CA GLY A 177 22.68 18.48 2.83
C GLY A 177 21.29 18.03 2.42
N ALA A 178 20.45 17.72 3.41
CA ALA A 178 19.13 17.12 3.24
C ALA A 178 17.98 18.12 3.02
N ASN A 179 18.18 19.39 3.36
CA ASN A 179 17.15 20.43 3.34
C ASN A 179 17.36 21.36 2.14
N GLU A 180 16.33 21.60 1.31
CA GLU A 180 16.43 22.59 0.23
C GLU A 180 16.85 23.97 0.77
N PRO A 181 17.80 24.67 0.13
CA PRO A 181 18.34 24.41 -1.21
C PRO A 181 19.50 23.41 -1.26
N LEU A 182 19.98 22.90 -0.14
CA LEU A 182 21.04 21.89 -0.12
C LEU A 182 20.55 20.57 -0.72
N ASN A 183 21.47 19.82 -1.30
CA ASN A 183 21.22 18.46 -1.77
C ASN A 183 22.47 17.58 -1.59
N TRP A 184 22.29 16.26 -1.62
CA TRP A 184 23.37 15.28 -1.48
C TRP A 184 24.05 14.91 -2.82
N ASN A 185 23.79 15.63 -3.90
CA ASN A 185 24.39 15.35 -5.22
C ASN A 185 25.82 15.92 -5.29
N PHE A 186 26.74 15.27 -4.58
CA PHE A 186 28.16 15.60 -4.51
C PHE A 186 28.79 15.89 -5.89
N PRO A 187 28.62 15.04 -6.93
CA PRO A 187 29.14 15.32 -8.27
C PRO A 187 28.69 16.65 -8.90
N ALA A 188 27.52 17.17 -8.53
CA ALA A 188 26.95 18.40 -9.08
C ALA A 188 27.32 19.66 -8.26
N LEU A 189 27.87 19.52 -7.05
CA LEU A 189 28.22 20.68 -6.19
C LEU A 189 29.07 21.76 -6.89
N PRO A 190 30.03 21.43 -7.79
CA PRO A 190 30.77 22.44 -8.54
C PRO A 190 29.91 23.35 -9.43
N ASP A 191 28.71 22.90 -9.81
CA ASP A 191 27.74 23.68 -10.61
C ASP A 191 26.85 24.59 -9.73
N HIS A 192 26.99 24.53 -8.40
CA HIS A 192 26.21 25.25 -7.40
C HIS A 192 27.07 26.25 -6.61
N PRO A 193 27.41 27.43 -7.20
CA PRO A 193 28.25 28.43 -6.54
C PRO A 193 27.66 28.95 -5.21
N GLU A 194 26.34 28.90 -5.05
CA GLU A 194 25.61 29.21 -3.82
C GLU A 194 25.92 28.27 -2.65
N MET A 195 26.46 27.08 -2.92
CA MET A 195 26.88 26.10 -1.90
C MET A 195 28.40 26.12 -1.65
N SER A 196 29.15 27.00 -2.34
CA SER A 196 30.60 27.09 -2.21
C SER A 196 31.00 28.03 -1.07
N LEU A 197 31.76 27.52 -0.10
CA LEU A 197 32.27 28.35 0.99
C LEU A 197 33.52 29.13 0.55
N LYS A 198 33.69 30.34 1.07
CA LYS A 198 34.78 31.27 0.73
C LYS A 198 35.53 31.69 1.99
N ASP A 199 36.83 31.93 1.89
CA ASP A 199 37.65 32.47 2.98
C ASP A 199 37.94 33.95 2.66
N PRO A 200 37.07 34.89 3.09
CA PRO A 200 37.14 36.28 2.65
C PRO A 200 38.30 37.06 3.27
N ASP A 201 38.78 36.67 4.46
CA ASP A 201 39.84 37.37 5.21
C ASP A 201 41.17 36.59 5.23
N GLY A 202 41.20 35.36 4.72
CA GLY A 202 42.39 34.54 4.60
C GLY A 202 42.84 33.91 5.91
N ASP A 203 41.96 33.86 6.92
CA ASP A 203 42.28 33.31 8.25
C ASP A 203 42.14 31.77 8.32
N GLY A 204 41.67 31.15 7.23
CA GLY A 204 41.43 29.71 7.10
C GLY A 204 40.03 29.27 7.57
N ILE A 205 39.13 30.21 7.86
CA ILE A 205 37.71 29.96 8.13
C ILE A 205 36.89 30.29 6.88
N TYR A 206 36.38 29.24 6.27
CA TYR A 206 35.54 29.35 5.08
C TYR A 206 34.09 29.57 5.49
N GLU A 207 33.38 30.48 4.81
CA GLU A 207 31.99 30.81 5.10
C GLU A 207 31.07 30.80 3.87
N VAL A 208 29.80 30.44 4.10
CA VAL A 208 28.70 30.57 3.14
C VAL A 208 27.42 30.93 3.90
N THR A 209 26.51 31.68 3.27
CA THR A 209 25.16 31.89 3.80
C THR A 209 24.16 31.13 2.95
N ILE A 210 23.43 30.20 3.56
CA ILE A 210 22.39 29.42 2.90
C ILE A 210 21.02 29.96 3.32
N HIS A 211 20.19 30.28 2.34
CA HIS A 211 18.82 30.74 2.56
C HIS A 211 17.85 29.55 2.54
N PHE A 212 17.22 29.28 3.68
CA PHE A 212 16.19 28.26 3.86
C PHE A 212 14.81 28.92 3.88
N PRO A 213 13.99 28.79 2.82
CA PRO A 213 12.62 29.29 2.85
C PRO A 213 11.80 28.48 3.87
N LYS A 214 10.76 29.06 4.48
CA LYS A 214 9.85 28.32 5.38
C LYS A 214 9.13 27.16 4.68
N GLU A 215 8.88 27.34 3.39
CA GLU A 215 8.22 26.38 2.53
C GLU A 215 8.73 26.56 1.10
N TYR A 216 8.91 25.46 0.38
CA TYR A 216 9.43 25.46 -0.99
C TYR A 216 8.51 24.69 -1.94
N SER A 217 8.61 25.03 -3.22
CA SER A 217 7.95 24.33 -4.31
C SER A 217 8.98 23.46 -5.02
N SER A 218 8.81 22.13 -4.99
CA SER A 218 9.72 21.22 -5.70
C SER A 218 9.60 21.30 -7.23
N GLU A 219 8.62 22.05 -7.76
CA GLU A 219 8.52 22.37 -9.20
C GLU A 219 8.77 23.87 -9.47
N GLU A 220 10.01 24.32 -9.34
CA GLU A 220 10.46 25.56 -9.97
C GLU A 220 11.02 25.28 -11.37
N LYS A 221 10.13 25.19 -12.37
CA LYS A 221 10.34 25.72 -13.73
C LYS A 221 9.07 25.59 -14.58
N SER A 222 8.52 26.74 -14.92
CA SER A 222 7.29 26.95 -15.68
C SER A 222 7.42 26.55 -17.17
N ALA A 223 7.16 25.29 -17.50
CA ALA A 223 6.90 24.92 -18.89
C ALA A 223 5.58 24.15 -18.99
N VAL A 224 4.83 24.43 -20.07
CA VAL A 224 3.80 23.48 -20.55
C VAL A 224 4.53 22.17 -20.81
N LYS A 225 4.13 21.12 -20.09
CA LYS A 225 4.68 19.78 -20.30
C LYS A 225 3.96 19.14 -21.47
N SER A 226 4.64 18.25 -22.19
CA SER A 226 4.04 17.48 -23.27
C SER A 226 4.45 16.02 -23.20
N TRP A 227 3.53 15.17 -23.63
CA TRP A 227 3.77 13.77 -23.90
C TRP A 227 3.48 13.52 -25.38
N LYS A 228 4.35 12.76 -26.05
CA LYS A 228 4.15 12.31 -27.42
C LYS A 228 4.61 10.88 -27.51
N LEU A 229 3.75 10.01 -28.05
CA LEU A 229 4.05 8.59 -28.23
C LEU A 229 5.36 8.44 -29.02
N SER A 230 6.29 7.68 -28.44
CA SER A 230 7.67 7.50 -28.90
C SER A 230 8.03 6.02 -29.09
N LYS A 231 7.38 5.11 -28.35
CA LYS A 231 7.57 3.65 -28.46
C LYS A 231 6.58 3.03 -29.44
N ASP A 232 7.03 1.96 -30.12
CA ASP A 232 6.16 1.16 -30.97
C ASP A 232 5.27 0.22 -30.14
N ILE A 233 4.00 0.59 -30.03
CA ILE A 233 2.96 -0.20 -29.35
C ILE A 233 2.13 -1.07 -30.30
N SER A 234 2.48 -1.15 -31.59
CA SER A 234 1.66 -1.80 -32.63
C SER A 234 1.44 -3.31 -32.42
N ARG A 235 2.32 -3.97 -31.66
CA ARG A 235 2.22 -5.39 -31.30
C ARG A 235 1.11 -5.69 -30.29
N PHE A 236 0.61 -4.67 -29.59
CA PHE A 236 -0.42 -4.80 -28.56
C PHE A 236 -1.80 -4.39 -29.07
N PRO A 237 -2.88 -4.65 -28.29
CA PRO A 237 -4.21 -4.20 -28.67
C PRO A 237 -4.27 -2.68 -28.84
N SER A 238 -4.90 -2.19 -29.92
CA SER A 238 -5.09 -0.76 -30.16
C SER A 238 -6.55 -0.37 -29.97
N TYR A 239 -6.79 0.78 -29.35
CA TYR A 239 -8.11 1.29 -29.04
C TYR A 239 -8.37 2.58 -29.82
N GLU A 240 -9.59 2.72 -30.32
CA GLU A 240 -10.06 3.89 -31.07
C GLU A 240 -11.50 4.22 -30.68
N SER A 241 -11.76 5.50 -30.41
CA SER A 241 -13.08 5.99 -30.00
C SER A 241 -13.35 7.41 -30.49
N PRO A 242 -14.57 7.96 -30.26
CA PRO A 242 -14.87 9.36 -30.54
C PRO A 242 -14.18 10.32 -29.56
N ASP A 243 -13.63 9.82 -28.46
CA ASP A 243 -13.09 10.59 -27.35
C ASP A 243 -11.55 10.58 -27.40
N ILE A 244 -10.96 11.50 -28.15
CA ILE A 244 -9.51 11.54 -28.43
C ILE A 244 -8.63 11.61 -27.18
N LEU A 245 -9.14 12.18 -26.08
CA LEU A 245 -8.45 12.17 -24.79
C LEU A 245 -8.28 10.74 -24.26
N ILE A 246 -9.34 9.93 -24.36
CA ILE A 246 -9.33 8.55 -23.85
C ILE A 246 -8.39 7.69 -24.70
N ASP A 247 -8.41 7.87 -26.02
CA ASP A 247 -7.47 7.21 -26.93
C ASP A 247 -6.00 7.58 -26.59
N ALA A 248 -5.73 8.85 -26.29
CA ALA A 248 -4.40 9.31 -25.90
C ALA A 248 -3.93 8.73 -24.57
N LEU A 249 -4.81 8.68 -23.57
CA LEU A 249 -4.51 8.09 -22.27
C LEU A 249 -4.30 6.57 -22.36
N TYR A 250 -5.05 5.87 -23.21
CA TYR A 250 -4.84 4.46 -23.50
C TYR A 250 -3.46 4.22 -24.13
N ASN A 251 -3.10 4.97 -25.19
CA ASN A 251 -1.82 4.82 -25.85
C ASN A 251 -0.64 5.15 -24.93
N LYS A 252 -0.83 6.13 -24.04
CA LYS A 252 0.15 6.46 -23.02
C LYS A 252 0.35 5.34 -22.00
N ALA A 253 -0.73 4.75 -21.49
CA ALA A 253 -0.62 3.60 -20.58
C ALA A 253 0.05 2.40 -21.26
N MET A 254 -0.16 2.20 -22.56
CA MET A 254 0.54 1.17 -23.34
C MET A 254 2.05 1.46 -23.52
N GLU A 255 2.42 2.72 -23.71
CA GLU A 255 3.83 3.12 -23.76
C GLU A 255 4.49 2.94 -22.39
N GLU A 256 3.87 3.41 -21.31
CA GLU A 256 4.40 3.25 -19.96
C GLU A 256 4.55 1.76 -19.58
N MET A 257 3.58 0.92 -19.94
CA MET A 257 3.69 -0.54 -19.78
C MET A 257 4.92 -1.12 -20.48
N LEU A 258 5.27 -0.62 -21.67
CA LEU A 258 6.48 -1.04 -22.37
C LEU A 258 7.76 -0.57 -21.67
N GLU A 259 7.74 0.63 -21.10
CA GLU A 259 8.85 1.20 -20.35
C GLU A 259 9.10 0.46 -19.03
N ASP A 260 8.05 -0.13 -18.47
CA ASP A 260 8.13 -0.93 -17.24
C ASP A 260 8.48 -2.40 -17.48
N VAL A 261 8.77 -2.82 -18.71
CA VAL A 261 9.35 -4.16 -18.96
C VAL A 261 10.86 -4.11 -18.78
N ARG A 262 11.36 -4.87 -17.81
CA ARG A 262 12.78 -5.05 -17.50
C ARG A 262 13.49 -5.87 -18.58
N GLU A 263 14.83 -5.86 -18.53
CA GLU A 263 15.67 -6.65 -19.44
C GLU A 263 15.42 -8.16 -19.35
N ASP A 264 15.06 -8.66 -18.16
CA ASP A 264 14.70 -10.06 -17.92
C ASP A 264 13.28 -10.42 -18.40
N GLY A 265 12.53 -9.45 -18.94
CA GLY A 265 11.16 -9.60 -19.41
C GLY A 265 10.10 -9.54 -18.31
N ALA A 266 10.47 -9.37 -17.04
CA ALA A 266 9.51 -9.09 -15.97
C ALA A 266 9.07 -7.63 -16.00
N PHE A 267 7.93 -7.33 -15.39
CA PHE A 267 7.52 -5.97 -15.09
C PHE A 267 8.27 -5.44 -13.86
N MET A 268 8.59 -4.15 -13.87
CA MET A 268 8.85 -3.38 -12.67
C MET A 268 7.57 -2.70 -12.18
N ALA A 269 7.54 -2.26 -10.93
CA ALA A 269 6.37 -1.62 -10.33
C ALA A 269 6.19 -0.14 -10.75
N GLY A 270 7.26 0.51 -11.21
CA GLY A 270 7.20 1.82 -11.85
C GLY A 270 8.54 2.55 -11.81
N ALA A 271 8.53 3.84 -12.13
CA ALA A 271 9.73 4.66 -12.24
C ALA A 271 10.68 4.65 -11.04
N GLN A 272 10.13 4.75 -9.84
CA GLN A 272 10.89 4.74 -8.58
C GLN A 272 11.08 3.31 -8.05
N TRP A 273 10.36 2.34 -8.62
CA TRP A 273 10.22 0.98 -8.13
C TRP A 273 10.64 -0.03 -9.20
N THR A 274 11.94 -0.13 -9.47
CA THR A 274 12.48 -0.98 -10.56
C THR A 274 12.42 -2.49 -10.27
N GLY A 275 12.05 -2.87 -9.04
CA GLY A 275 11.90 -4.25 -8.57
C GLY A 275 10.58 -4.91 -8.98
N VAL A 276 10.53 -6.24 -8.83
CA VAL A 276 9.30 -7.03 -8.96
C VAL A 276 8.68 -7.20 -7.58
N TRP A 277 7.43 -6.77 -7.45
CA TRP A 277 6.66 -6.82 -6.20
C TRP A 277 5.42 -7.68 -6.42
N THR A 278 5.17 -8.64 -5.52
CA THR A 278 4.09 -9.64 -5.64
C THR A 278 2.75 -8.96 -5.79
N ARG A 279 2.44 -7.98 -4.93
CA ARG A 279 1.17 -7.26 -4.98
C ARG A 279 1.07 -6.51 -6.32
N ASP A 280 2.07 -5.69 -6.64
CA ASP A 280 2.10 -4.78 -7.78
C ASP A 280 1.82 -5.45 -9.10
N ILE A 281 2.53 -6.55 -9.37
CA ILE A 281 2.30 -7.31 -10.59
C ILE A 281 0.93 -7.99 -10.55
N SER A 282 0.47 -8.43 -9.38
CA SER A 282 -0.73 -9.28 -9.27
C SER A 282 -2.02 -8.54 -9.61
N TYR A 283 -2.34 -7.42 -8.95
CA TYR A 283 -3.56 -6.70 -9.34
C TYR A 283 -3.39 -6.01 -10.70
N SER A 284 -2.16 -5.65 -11.14
CA SER A 284 -1.93 -5.15 -12.50
C SER A 284 -2.29 -6.19 -13.57
N ILE A 285 -1.90 -7.45 -13.35
CA ILE A 285 -2.27 -8.59 -14.20
C ILE A 285 -3.77 -8.85 -14.17
N LEU A 286 -4.38 -8.81 -12.98
CA LEU A 286 -5.82 -8.96 -12.83
C LEU A 286 -6.59 -7.82 -13.53
N LEU A 287 -6.10 -6.59 -13.48
CA LEU A 287 -6.73 -5.43 -14.12
C LEU A 287 -6.66 -5.52 -15.65
N SER A 288 -5.45 -5.70 -16.21
CA SER A 288 -5.26 -5.68 -17.66
C SER A 288 -4.03 -6.43 -18.20
N MET A 289 -2.95 -6.64 -17.43
CA MET A 289 -1.71 -7.19 -18.01
C MET A 289 -1.84 -8.64 -18.51
N ALA A 290 -2.76 -9.43 -17.94
CA ALA A 290 -3.00 -10.81 -18.39
C ALA A 290 -3.41 -10.92 -19.88
N ILE A 291 -4.14 -9.93 -20.40
CA ILE A 291 -4.60 -9.93 -21.80
C ILE A 291 -3.69 -9.08 -22.70
N VAL A 292 -3.03 -8.08 -22.14
CA VAL A 292 -2.15 -7.17 -22.90
C VAL A 292 -0.78 -7.80 -23.15
N ASN A 293 -0.15 -8.35 -22.11
CA ASN A 293 1.20 -8.90 -22.19
C ASN A 293 1.35 -10.12 -21.26
N PRO A 294 0.77 -11.28 -21.65
CA PRO A 294 0.78 -12.49 -20.82
C PRO A 294 2.18 -13.05 -20.57
N ASP A 295 3.13 -12.84 -21.48
CA ASP A 295 4.50 -13.36 -21.33
C ASP A 295 5.23 -12.63 -20.21
N ALA A 296 5.23 -11.29 -20.21
CA ALA A 296 5.79 -10.51 -19.10
C ALA A 296 5.05 -10.80 -17.79
N SER A 297 3.74 -11.05 -17.85
CA SER A 297 2.95 -11.46 -16.68
C SER A 297 3.46 -12.77 -16.06
N LYS A 298 3.66 -13.83 -16.86
CA LYS A 298 4.19 -15.12 -16.39
C LYS A 298 5.61 -14.98 -15.82
N THR A 299 6.48 -14.26 -16.53
CA THR A 299 7.86 -14.00 -16.08
C THR A 299 7.88 -13.29 -14.72
N SER A 300 7.06 -12.24 -14.58
CA SER A 300 6.95 -11.48 -13.32
C SER A 300 6.44 -12.34 -12.17
N LEU A 301 5.40 -13.13 -12.40
CA LEU A 301 4.84 -14.02 -11.38
C LEU A 301 5.88 -15.04 -10.92
N MET A 302 6.65 -15.63 -11.84
CA MET A 302 7.70 -16.59 -11.48
C MET A 302 8.89 -15.96 -10.75
N ALA A 303 9.18 -14.68 -10.97
CA ALA A 303 10.19 -13.95 -10.19
C ALA A 303 9.82 -13.83 -8.69
N LYS A 304 8.54 -14.04 -8.35
CA LYS A 304 8.01 -14.01 -6.98
C LYS A 304 7.67 -15.39 -6.44
N VAL A 305 8.37 -16.42 -6.91
CA VAL A 305 8.27 -17.80 -6.42
C VAL A 305 9.63 -18.30 -5.97
N LYS A 306 9.73 -18.81 -4.74
CA LYS A 306 10.93 -19.48 -4.22
C LYS A 306 10.52 -20.83 -3.63
N ASN A 307 11.22 -21.90 -3.98
CA ASN A 307 10.93 -23.28 -3.52
C ASN A 307 9.47 -23.72 -3.75
N GLY A 308 8.84 -23.24 -4.83
CA GLY A 308 7.44 -23.53 -5.16
C GLY A 308 6.42 -22.83 -4.24
N ILE A 309 6.84 -21.83 -3.47
CA ILE A 309 6.00 -21.01 -2.60
C ILE A 309 6.02 -19.56 -3.09
N ILE A 310 4.88 -18.89 -3.01
CA ILE A 310 4.74 -17.47 -3.35
C ILE A 310 5.47 -16.62 -2.30
N ILE A 311 6.29 -15.68 -2.76
CA ILE A 311 7.03 -14.77 -1.90
C ILE A 311 6.10 -13.64 -1.46
N GLN A 312 6.01 -13.39 -0.15
CA GLN A 312 5.43 -12.16 0.39
C GLN A 312 6.44 -11.01 0.21
N ASP A 313 5.94 -9.85 -0.20
CA ASP A 313 6.76 -8.64 -0.25
C ASP A 313 7.22 -8.23 1.15
N THR A 314 8.35 -7.53 1.24
CA THR A 314 8.86 -7.03 2.52
C THR A 314 7.82 -6.12 3.18
N GLY A 315 7.63 -6.26 4.49
CA GLY A 315 6.61 -5.52 5.21
C GLY A 315 6.78 -5.67 6.72
N THR A 316 5.73 -5.32 7.45
CA THR A 316 5.69 -5.30 8.91
C THR A 316 6.15 -6.61 9.55
N GLY A 317 7.05 -6.52 10.53
CA GLY A 317 7.47 -7.63 11.39
C GLY A 317 8.30 -8.72 10.72
N GLY A 318 8.82 -8.48 9.52
CA GLY A 318 9.41 -9.55 8.69
C GLY A 318 8.41 -10.21 7.75
N ALA A 319 7.40 -9.46 7.31
CA ALA A 319 6.42 -9.83 6.30
C ALA A 319 5.62 -11.09 6.66
N TRP A 320 5.73 -12.18 5.90
CA TRP A 320 4.94 -13.38 6.18
C TRP A 320 5.39 -14.06 7.49
N PRO A 321 4.47 -14.38 8.42
CA PRO A 321 3.01 -14.46 8.22
C PRO A 321 2.24 -13.24 8.74
N VAL A 322 2.93 -12.18 9.20
CA VAL A 322 2.31 -10.92 9.65
C VAL A 322 1.49 -10.27 8.52
N SER A 323 2.02 -10.30 7.30
CA SER A 323 1.26 -10.01 6.07
C SER A 323 1.03 -11.33 5.32
N SER A 324 -0.19 -11.56 4.85
CA SER A 324 -0.63 -12.82 4.23
C SER A 324 -1.26 -12.65 2.85
N ASP A 325 -1.26 -11.42 2.31
CA ASP A 325 -1.92 -11.08 1.07
C ASP A 325 -1.12 -11.46 -0.20
N ARG A 326 0.06 -12.10 -0.07
CA ARG A 326 0.79 -12.72 -1.20
C ARG A 326 -0.08 -13.56 -2.13
N MET A 327 -1.21 -14.06 -1.63
CA MET A 327 -2.18 -14.82 -2.41
C MET A 327 -2.86 -14.02 -3.52
N THR A 328 -2.64 -12.70 -3.65
CA THR A 328 -2.97 -11.93 -4.86
C THR A 328 -2.36 -12.57 -6.12
N TRP A 329 -1.22 -13.24 -5.98
CA TRP A 329 -0.58 -14.02 -7.03
C TRP A 329 -1.52 -15.07 -7.64
N ALA A 330 -2.38 -15.69 -6.84
CA ALA A 330 -3.36 -16.67 -7.31
C ALA A 330 -4.38 -16.04 -8.26
N LEU A 331 -4.84 -14.81 -7.94
CA LEU A 331 -5.77 -14.05 -8.79
C LEU A 331 -5.15 -13.79 -10.17
N ALA A 332 -3.90 -13.34 -10.18
CA ALA A 332 -3.16 -13.03 -11.38
C ALA A 332 -2.85 -14.27 -12.23
N ALA A 333 -2.36 -15.33 -11.60
CA ALA A 333 -2.01 -16.57 -12.29
C ALA A 333 -3.23 -17.23 -12.94
N TRP A 334 -4.38 -17.18 -12.25
CA TRP A 334 -5.64 -17.65 -12.81
C TRP A 334 -6.10 -16.80 -13.99
N GLU A 335 -6.00 -15.48 -13.89
CA GLU A 335 -6.36 -14.59 -14.99
C GLU A 335 -5.50 -14.86 -16.24
N VAL A 336 -4.19 -15.07 -16.07
CA VAL A 336 -3.26 -15.47 -17.15
C VAL A 336 -3.66 -16.81 -17.77
N TYR A 337 -4.06 -17.81 -16.98
CA TYR A 337 -4.56 -19.06 -17.53
C TYR A 337 -5.81 -18.82 -18.38
N LYS A 338 -6.78 -18.06 -17.87
CA LYS A 338 -8.04 -17.83 -18.58
C LYS A 338 -7.84 -17.10 -19.91
N THR A 339 -6.89 -16.15 -19.99
CA THR A 339 -6.57 -15.41 -21.22
C THR A 339 -5.76 -16.23 -22.23
N THR A 340 -4.83 -17.08 -21.76
CA THR A 340 -3.90 -17.81 -22.64
C THR A 340 -4.33 -19.24 -22.97
N GLY A 341 -5.08 -19.90 -22.09
CA GLY A 341 -5.41 -21.32 -22.19
C GLY A 341 -4.22 -22.27 -21.95
N ASP A 342 -3.09 -21.76 -21.44
CA ASP A 342 -1.86 -22.54 -21.25
C ASP A 342 -2.02 -23.58 -20.14
N LYS A 343 -2.11 -24.85 -20.55
CA LYS A 343 -2.29 -26.00 -19.64
C LYS A 343 -1.06 -26.27 -18.77
N GLN A 344 0.14 -25.96 -19.25
CA GLN A 344 1.35 -26.13 -18.45
C GLN A 344 1.39 -25.06 -17.36
N TRP A 345 1.03 -23.82 -17.72
CA TRP A 345 0.86 -22.75 -16.74
C TRP A 345 -0.19 -23.09 -15.68
N LEU A 346 -1.35 -23.65 -16.07
CA LEU A 346 -2.39 -24.11 -15.14
C LEU A 346 -1.82 -25.08 -14.11
N LYS A 347 -1.11 -26.13 -14.55
CA LYS A 347 -0.52 -27.13 -13.66
C LYS A 347 0.53 -26.52 -12.73
N THR A 348 1.44 -25.72 -13.28
CA THR A 348 2.51 -25.08 -12.50
C THR A 348 1.95 -24.13 -11.44
N SER A 349 1.00 -23.26 -11.82
CA SER A 349 0.40 -22.31 -10.91
C SER A 349 -0.48 -22.97 -9.85
N PHE A 350 -1.23 -24.03 -10.20
CA PHE A 350 -2.01 -24.80 -9.23
C PHE A 350 -1.14 -25.34 -8.08
N GLU A 351 0.00 -25.97 -8.39
CA GLU A 351 0.89 -26.52 -7.36
C GLU A 351 1.48 -25.43 -6.46
N ILE A 352 1.88 -24.29 -7.04
CA ILE A 352 2.43 -23.14 -6.28
C ILE A 352 1.37 -22.55 -5.35
N ILE A 353 0.16 -22.33 -5.84
CA ILE A 353 -0.96 -21.77 -5.05
C ILE A 353 -1.35 -22.76 -3.95
N LYS A 354 -1.50 -24.05 -4.28
CA LYS A 354 -1.86 -25.12 -3.35
C LYS A 354 -0.85 -25.22 -2.20
N LYS A 355 0.45 -25.19 -2.51
CA LYS A 355 1.51 -25.24 -1.49
C LYS A 355 1.49 -24.00 -0.58
N SER A 356 1.33 -22.82 -1.16
CA SER A 356 1.31 -21.55 -0.41
C SER A 356 0.07 -21.43 0.47
N ALA A 357 -1.11 -21.74 -0.08
CA ALA A 357 -2.38 -21.77 0.65
C ALA A 357 -2.36 -22.83 1.77
N GLY A 358 -1.68 -23.96 1.56
CA GLY A 358 -1.46 -24.96 2.59
C GLY A 358 -0.69 -24.42 3.81
N ALA A 359 0.39 -23.68 3.59
CA ALA A 359 1.11 -23.02 4.69
C ALA A 359 0.24 -21.96 5.39
N ASP A 360 -0.60 -21.25 4.65
CA ASP A 360 -1.47 -20.23 5.22
C ASP A 360 -2.61 -20.84 6.07
N LEU A 361 -3.14 -22.02 5.71
CA LEU A 361 -4.13 -22.72 6.55
C LEU A 361 -3.60 -23.05 7.95
N GLU A 362 -2.32 -23.37 8.07
CA GLU A 362 -1.71 -23.72 9.35
C GLU A 362 -1.29 -22.48 10.15
N ASN A 363 -0.87 -21.41 9.47
CA ASN A 363 -0.25 -20.25 10.12
C ASN A 363 -1.14 -19.02 10.27
N VAL A 364 -2.16 -18.84 9.43
CA VAL A 364 -2.93 -17.58 9.41
C VAL A 364 -4.45 -17.79 9.48
N LEU A 365 -5.00 -18.99 9.28
CA LEU A 365 -6.43 -19.21 9.44
C LEU A 365 -6.83 -19.17 10.93
N ASP A 366 -7.79 -18.31 11.27
CA ASP A 366 -8.50 -18.36 12.54
C ASP A 366 -9.78 -19.19 12.39
N THR A 367 -9.70 -20.46 12.79
CA THR A 367 -10.80 -21.44 12.66
C THR A 367 -12.06 -21.05 13.43
N SER A 368 -11.97 -20.20 14.46
CA SER A 368 -13.14 -19.74 15.21
C SER A 368 -14.00 -18.74 14.43
N THR A 369 -13.37 -18.01 13.50
CA THR A 369 -14.04 -17.01 12.67
C THR A 369 -14.20 -17.42 11.21
N GLY A 370 -13.39 -18.39 10.76
CA GLY A 370 -13.24 -18.74 9.34
C GLY A 370 -12.42 -17.71 8.55
N LEU A 371 -11.90 -16.67 9.20
CA LEU A 371 -11.14 -15.59 8.58
C LEU A 371 -9.63 -15.82 8.69
N PHE A 372 -8.92 -15.35 7.68
CA PHE A 372 -7.47 -15.30 7.64
C PHE A 372 -6.97 -14.04 8.36
N MET A 373 -5.92 -14.25 9.12
CA MET A 373 -5.16 -13.25 9.86
C MET A 373 -4.09 -12.62 8.96
N GLY A 374 -3.76 -11.36 9.23
CA GLY A 374 -2.65 -10.65 8.60
C GLY A 374 -2.98 -9.21 8.22
N GLU A 375 -1.94 -8.49 7.83
CA GLU A 375 -1.98 -7.09 7.41
C GLU A 375 -2.98 -6.83 6.27
N SER A 376 -3.48 -5.60 6.19
CA SER A 376 -4.36 -5.15 5.11
C SER A 376 -3.64 -5.22 3.77
N SER A 377 -4.28 -5.82 2.77
CA SER A 377 -3.68 -5.92 1.44
C SER A 377 -3.32 -4.54 0.88
N PHE A 378 -2.13 -4.45 0.26
CA PHE A 378 -1.44 -3.25 -0.28
C PHE A 378 -1.18 -2.08 0.68
N LEU A 379 -1.90 -1.98 1.81
CA LEU A 379 -1.81 -0.94 2.81
C LEU A 379 -0.76 -1.27 3.88
N ASP A 380 0.45 -1.58 3.43
CA ASP A 380 1.55 -2.21 4.18
C ASP A 380 2.42 -1.25 5.01
N TRP A 381 2.19 0.06 4.95
CA TRP A 381 2.74 1.01 5.91
C TRP A 381 1.80 1.09 7.10
N ARG A 382 1.99 0.22 8.09
CA ARG A 382 1.09 0.11 9.24
C ARG A 382 0.78 1.42 9.95
N GLU A 383 1.75 2.34 10.02
CA GLU A 383 1.58 3.64 10.68
C GLU A 383 0.46 4.46 10.02
N GLN A 384 0.19 4.21 8.73
CA GLN A 384 -0.82 4.90 7.93
C GLN A 384 -2.22 4.30 8.05
N THR A 385 -2.40 3.08 8.55
CA THR A 385 -3.69 2.37 8.45
C THR A 385 -4.10 1.64 9.72
N TYR A 386 -3.20 1.55 10.70
CA TYR A 386 -3.42 0.94 12.00
C TYR A 386 -3.25 1.93 13.15
N PRO A 387 -3.88 1.68 14.31
CA PRO A 387 -3.57 2.38 15.55
C PRO A 387 -2.07 2.30 15.88
N ARG A 388 -1.45 3.43 16.24
CA ARG A 388 -0.01 3.51 16.57
C ARG A 388 0.44 2.57 17.70
N TRP A 389 -0.48 2.07 18.52
CA TRP A 389 -0.18 1.14 19.60
C TRP A 389 -0.06 -0.32 19.15
N MET A 390 -0.53 -0.67 17.95
CA MET A 390 -0.50 -2.04 17.45
C MET A 390 0.91 -2.42 17.00
N ASP A 391 1.49 -3.40 17.67
CA ASP A 391 2.76 -4.00 17.28
C ASP A 391 2.56 -4.96 16.09
N PRO A 392 3.64 -5.39 15.39
CA PRO A 392 3.54 -6.37 14.30
C PRO A 392 2.74 -7.64 14.66
N LYS A 393 2.82 -8.09 15.91
CA LYS A 393 2.05 -9.26 16.40
C LYS A 393 0.55 -9.00 16.54
N ASP A 394 0.16 -7.75 16.84
CA ASP A 394 -1.25 -7.33 16.90
C ASP A 394 -1.78 -7.19 15.45
N ILE A 395 -0.96 -6.68 14.53
CA ILE A 395 -1.28 -6.59 13.09
C ILE A 395 -1.44 -7.98 12.48
N TYR A 396 -0.56 -8.93 12.81
CA TYR A 396 -0.72 -10.33 12.44
C TYR A 396 -2.11 -10.83 12.84
N LYS A 397 -2.59 -10.58 14.07
CA LYS A 397 -3.91 -11.05 14.53
C LYS A 397 -5.10 -10.36 13.86
N SER A 398 -4.88 -9.25 13.15
CA SER A 398 -5.96 -8.52 12.48
C SER A 398 -6.57 -9.33 11.34
N LYS A 399 -7.86 -9.11 11.07
CA LYS A 399 -8.62 -9.83 10.02
C LYS A 399 -9.20 -8.83 9.04
N ASN A 400 -8.46 -8.58 7.97
CA ASN A 400 -8.74 -7.53 7.00
C ASN A 400 -9.73 -7.92 5.92
N LEU A 401 -10.57 -6.98 5.51
CA LEU A 401 -11.53 -7.17 4.43
C LEU A 401 -10.84 -7.54 3.11
N GLY A 402 -9.95 -6.67 2.60
CA GLY A 402 -9.22 -6.93 1.35
C GLY A 402 -8.46 -8.26 1.35
N THR A 403 -7.69 -8.52 2.41
CA THR A 403 -6.93 -9.78 2.57
C THR A 403 -7.84 -11.01 2.57
N ASN A 404 -8.97 -10.96 3.27
CA ASN A 404 -9.92 -12.07 3.28
C ASN A 404 -10.68 -12.22 1.95
N MET A 405 -10.94 -11.14 1.20
CA MET A 405 -11.49 -11.25 -0.16
C MET A 405 -10.51 -11.93 -1.12
N VAL A 406 -9.21 -11.64 -0.99
CA VAL A 406 -8.16 -12.33 -1.75
C VAL A 406 -8.11 -13.82 -1.40
N HIS A 407 -8.12 -14.18 -0.10
CA HIS A 407 -8.18 -15.59 0.29
C HIS A 407 -9.47 -16.27 -0.18
N TYR A 408 -10.62 -15.62 -0.05
CA TYR A 408 -11.90 -16.14 -0.52
C TYR A 408 -11.82 -16.53 -2.01
N GLU A 409 -11.37 -15.61 -2.86
CA GLU A 409 -11.26 -15.88 -4.29
C GLU A 409 -10.15 -16.89 -4.60
N THR A 410 -9.05 -16.89 -3.84
CA THR A 410 -7.98 -17.89 -3.96
C THR A 410 -8.50 -19.32 -3.81
N TYR A 411 -9.35 -19.59 -2.81
CA TYR A 411 -9.90 -20.93 -2.62
C TYR A 411 -10.94 -21.30 -3.68
N ARG A 412 -11.69 -20.33 -4.21
CA ARG A 412 -12.54 -20.57 -5.39
C ARG A 412 -11.71 -20.92 -6.62
N ILE A 413 -10.61 -20.21 -6.84
CA ILE A 413 -9.66 -20.47 -7.92
C ILE A 413 -9.05 -21.87 -7.77
N LEU A 414 -8.60 -22.26 -6.57
CA LEU A 414 -8.08 -23.60 -6.32
C LEU A 414 -9.10 -24.69 -6.64
N SER A 415 -10.38 -24.48 -6.28
CA SER A 415 -11.47 -25.40 -6.63
C SER A 415 -11.65 -25.54 -8.14
N GLU A 416 -11.71 -24.42 -8.88
CA GLU A 416 -11.83 -24.43 -10.34
C GLU A 416 -10.62 -25.07 -11.03
N MET A 417 -9.40 -24.75 -10.57
CA MET A 417 -8.17 -25.37 -11.08
C MET A 417 -8.14 -26.86 -10.80
N ALA A 418 -8.49 -27.29 -9.58
CA ALA A 418 -8.57 -28.69 -9.20
C ALA A 418 -9.56 -29.46 -10.07
N LYS A 419 -10.75 -28.91 -10.29
CA LYS A 419 -11.76 -29.47 -11.19
C LYS A 419 -11.24 -29.66 -12.62
N LEU A 420 -10.54 -28.67 -13.17
CA LEU A 420 -9.94 -28.76 -14.51
C LEU A 420 -8.81 -29.79 -14.60
N LEU A 421 -8.13 -30.07 -13.49
CA LEU A 421 -7.03 -31.03 -13.39
C LEU A 421 -7.48 -32.43 -12.94
N GLY A 422 -8.76 -32.60 -12.56
CA GLY A 422 -9.30 -33.87 -12.06
C GLY A 422 -8.94 -34.16 -10.59
N GLU A 423 -8.65 -33.13 -9.80
CA GLU A 423 -8.30 -33.19 -8.38
C GLU A 423 -9.53 -32.93 -7.49
N ALA A 424 -9.45 -33.30 -6.20
CA ALA A 424 -10.51 -33.05 -5.22
C ALA A 424 -10.74 -31.55 -4.95
N THR A 425 -11.99 -31.17 -4.71
CA THR A 425 -12.44 -29.75 -4.64
C THR A 425 -13.01 -29.37 -3.27
N GLU A 426 -13.46 -30.36 -2.50
CA GLU A 426 -14.29 -30.21 -1.30
C GLU A 426 -13.61 -29.36 -0.22
N LYS A 427 -12.30 -29.54 -0.03
CA LYS A 427 -11.50 -28.74 0.92
C LYS A 427 -11.49 -27.26 0.53
N TYR A 428 -11.36 -26.96 -0.76
CA TYR A 428 -11.28 -25.59 -1.23
C TYR A 428 -12.65 -24.91 -1.19
N ASP A 429 -13.71 -25.61 -1.60
CA ASP A 429 -15.08 -25.12 -1.53
C ASP A 429 -15.52 -24.82 -0.10
N SER A 430 -15.26 -25.73 0.84
CA SER A 430 -15.58 -25.54 2.26
C SER A 430 -14.80 -24.39 2.89
N THR A 431 -13.51 -24.23 2.55
CA THR A 431 -12.70 -23.11 3.03
C THR A 431 -13.22 -21.78 2.49
N ALA A 432 -13.52 -21.69 1.19
CA ALA A 432 -14.10 -20.49 0.58
C ALA A 432 -15.45 -20.12 1.21
N ALA A 433 -16.31 -21.11 1.48
CA ALA A 433 -17.58 -20.89 2.17
C ALA A 433 -17.37 -20.35 3.59
N GLY A 434 -16.44 -20.93 4.35
CA GLY A 434 -16.10 -20.47 5.71
C GLY A 434 -15.60 -19.02 5.75
N ILE A 435 -14.73 -18.63 4.81
CA ILE A 435 -14.25 -17.24 4.69
C ILE A 435 -15.41 -16.30 4.37
N LYS A 436 -16.25 -16.64 3.39
CA LYS A 436 -17.41 -15.83 3.02
C LYS A 436 -18.38 -15.65 4.19
N ASP A 437 -18.66 -16.70 4.93
CA ASP A 437 -19.52 -16.64 6.11
C ASP A 437 -18.89 -15.77 7.21
N GLY A 438 -17.58 -15.91 7.44
CA GLY A 438 -16.82 -15.09 8.36
C GLY A 438 -16.90 -13.60 8.02
N ILE A 439 -16.63 -13.22 6.77
CA ILE A 439 -16.67 -11.83 6.31
C ILE A 439 -18.07 -11.24 6.56
N ASN A 440 -19.11 -11.96 6.13
CA ASN A 440 -20.48 -11.50 6.22
C ASN A 440 -21.01 -11.45 7.66
N ARG A 441 -20.45 -12.25 8.57
CA ARG A 441 -20.83 -12.26 9.98
C ARG A 441 -20.11 -11.18 10.79
N TYR A 442 -18.81 -11.02 10.59
CA TYR A 442 -17.97 -10.25 11.50
C TYR A 442 -17.61 -8.86 10.98
N LEU A 443 -17.67 -8.62 9.66
CA LEU A 443 -17.25 -7.34 9.06
C LEU A 443 -18.42 -6.52 8.51
N TRP A 444 -19.59 -7.12 8.27
CA TRP A 444 -20.73 -6.40 7.70
C TRP A 444 -21.38 -5.44 8.71
N MET A 445 -21.53 -4.16 8.33
CA MET A 445 -22.21 -3.14 9.15
C MET A 445 -23.57 -2.79 8.54
N GLU A 446 -24.65 -3.30 9.14
CA GLU A 446 -26.00 -3.13 8.59
C GLU A 446 -26.44 -1.65 8.57
N ASP A 447 -26.06 -0.87 9.59
CA ASP A 447 -26.37 0.55 9.72
C ASP A 447 -25.61 1.42 8.69
N LYS A 448 -24.36 1.04 8.36
CA LYS A 448 -23.53 1.75 7.38
C LYS A 448 -23.79 1.30 5.94
N GLY A 449 -24.19 0.05 5.75
CA GLY A 449 -24.43 -0.52 4.42
C GLY A 449 -23.17 -0.89 3.63
N TYR A 450 -22.05 -1.04 4.32
CA TYR A 450 -20.75 -1.48 3.80
C TYR A 450 -20.00 -2.26 4.89
N TYR A 451 -18.82 -2.81 4.59
CA TYR A 451 -18.00 -3.60 5.51
C TYR A 451 -16.99 -2.74 6.30
N GLY A 452 -16.71 -3.12 7.55
CA GLY A 452 -15.61 -2.52 8.31
C GLY A 452 -14.25 -2.99 7.80
N GLN A 453 -13.23 -2.15 8.00
CA GLN A 453 -11.86 -2.34 7.53
C GLN A 453 -11.27 -3.68 7.98
N TYR A 454 -11.35 -3.96 9.29
CA TYR A 454 -10.82 -5.18 9.90
C TYR A 454 -11.30 -5.38 11.35
N LEU A 455 -11.16 -6.62 11.85
CA LEU A 455 -11.14 -6.90 13.29
C LEU A 455 -9.73 -6.70 13.85
N TYR A 456 -9.60 -6.06 15.02
CA TYR A 456 -8.32 -5.83 15.70
C TYR A 456 -8.46 -5.81 17.23
N GLY A 457 -7.36 -6.01 17.95
CA GLY A 457 -7.33 -6.14 19.40
C GLY A 457 -6.25 -7.14 19.84
N ARG A 458 -6.36 -7.64 21.08
CA ARG A 458 -5.48 -8.68 21.61
C ARG A 458 -6.28 -9.94 21.92
N ASN A 459 -6.69 -10.14 23.17
CA ASN A 459 -7.52 -11.28 23.53
C ASN A 459 -8.96 -11.10 23.06
N TYR A 460 -9.45 -9.87 23.04
CA TYR A 460 -10.76 -9.55 22.50
C TYR A 460 -10.62 -8.62 21.29
N LEU A 461 -11.27 -8.98 20.19
CA LEU A 461 -11.22 -8.21 18.94
C LEU A 461 -12.46 -7.32 18.80
N SER A 462 -12.26 -6.15 18.24
CA SER A 462 -13.30 -5.18 17.89
C SER A 462 -13.23 -4.85 16.40
N LEU A 463 -14.35 -4.46 15.80
CA LEU A 463 -14.42 -4.01 14.41
C LEU A 463 -13.95 -2.55 14.30
N SER A 464 -13.04 -2.29 13.37
CA SER A 464 -12.79 -0.94 12.85
C SER A 464 -13.92 -0.59 11.86
N PRO A 465 -14.77 0.43 12.14
CA PRO A 465 -15.89 0.77 11.27
C PRO A 465 -15.51 1.63 10.06
N LYS A 466 -14.21 1.91 9.88
CA LYS A 466 -13.70 2.62 8.70
C LYS A 466 -13.98 1.78 7.45
N SER A 467 -14.25 2.41 6.31
CA SER A 467 -14.29 1.70 5.02
C SER A 467 -12.88 1.43 4.51
N GLU A 468 -12.70 0.38 3.71
CA GLU A 468 -11.46 0.04 3.01
C GLU A 468 -11.75 -0.19 1.52
N ALA A 469 -11.24 0.70 0.68
CA ALA A 469 -11.72 0.86 -0.69
C ALA A 469 -11.56 -0.39 -1.58
N LEU A 470 -10.40 -1.06 -1.53
CA LEU A 470 -10.14 -2.21 -2.38
C LEU A 470 -10.98 -3.40 -1.92
N GLY A 471 -10.99 -3.73 -0.63
CA GLY A 471 -11.80 -4.81 -0.08
C GLY A 471 -13.29 -4.65 -0.36
N GLU A 472 -13.82 -3.42 -0.30
CA GLU A 472 -15.20 -3.13 -0.70
C GLU A 472 -15.45 -3.44 -2.17
N ALA A 473 -14.56 -3.01 -3.07
CA ALA A 473 -14.66 -3.31 -4.50
C ALA A 473 -14.58 -4.82 -4.77
N LEU A 474 -13.63 -5.53 -4.14
CA LEU A 474 -13.45 -6.97 -4.29
C LEU A 474 -14.64 -7.77 -3.75
N SER A 475 -15.29 -7.30 -2.69
CA SER A 475 -16.52 -7.90 -2.14
C SER A 475 -17.65 -8.00 -3.17
N VAL A 476 -17.70 -7.03 -4.09
CA VAL A 476 -18.66 -6.96 -5.19
C VAL A 476 -18.16 -7.79 -6.37
N ILE A 477 -16.89 -7.61 -6.76
CA ILE A 477 -16.32 -8.27 -7.95
C ILE A 477 -16.33 -9.79 -7.82
N PHE A 478 -15.93 -10.33 -6.65
CA PHE A 478 -15.84 -11.77 -6.39
C PHE A 478 -17.14 -12.39 -5.84
N ASP A 479 -18.21 -11.60 -5.71
CA ASP A 479 -19.48 -12.04 -5.11
C ASP A 479 -19.35 -12.49 -3.64
N GLY A 480 -18.33 -11.95 -2.93
CA GLY A 480 -18.13 -12.15 -1.49
C GLY A 480 -19.28 -11.58 -0.65
N ALA A 481 -19.89 -10.47 -1.10
CA ALA A 481 -21.06 -9.88 -0.46
C ALA A 481 -22.35 -10.70 -0.58
N GLY A 482 -22.35 -11.76 -1.39
CA GLY A 482 -23.45 -12.74 -1.47
C GLY A 482 -24.62 -12.31 -2.36
N THR A 483 -25.28 -11.19 -2.07
CA THR A 483 -26.52 -10.79 -2.79
C THR A 483 -26.34 -9.52 -3.64
N PRO A 484 -26.99 -9.42 -4.82
CA PRO A 484 -26.96 -8.20 -5.63
C PRO A 484 -27.46 -6.95 -4.89
N GLN A 485 -28.41 -7.11 -3.96
CA GLN A 485 -28.93 -6.02 -3.13
C GLN A 485 -27.86 -5.49 -2.18
N ARG A 486 -27.11 -6.38 -1.51
CA ARG A 486 -26.00 -5.98 -0.64
C ARG A 486 -24.89 -5.30 -1.44
N GLN A 487 -24.52 -5.86 -2.60
CA GLN A 487 -23.53 -5.26 -3.50
C GLN A 487 -23.91 -3.83 -3.92
N LYS A 488 -25.18 -3.60 -4.28
CA LYS A 488 -25.69 -2.24 -4.56
C LYS A 488 -25.60 -1.33 -3.33
N LYS A 489 -25.92 -1.84 -2.14
CA LYS A 489 -25.85 -1.06 -0.88
C LYS A 489 -24.42 -0.58 -0.62
N ILE A 490 -23.41 -1.41 -0.89
CA ILE A 490 -21.99 -1.02 -0.76
C ILE A 490 -21.66 0.18 -1.66
N ILE A 491 -21.90 0.05 -2.97
CA ILE A 491 -21.60 1.12 -3.94
C ILE A 491 -22.33 2.43 -3.62
N GLN A 492 -23.52 2.34 -3.02
CA GLN A 492 -24.33 3.52 -2.68
C GLN A 492 -23.94 4.21 -1.37
N ASN A 493 -23.20 3.54 -0.48
CA ASN A 493 -22.97 4.02 0.89
C ASN A 493 -21.50 4.14 1.29
N VAL A 494 -20.55 3.48 0.61
CA VAL A 494 -19.11 3.74 0.85
C VAL A 494 -18.81 5.21 0.54
N PRO A 495 -18.17 5.96 1.45
CA PRO A 495 -17.81 7.36 1.24
C PRO A 495 -16.86 7.55 0.05
N VAL A 496 -17.19 8.49 -0.83
CA VAL A 496 -16.35 8.91 -1.96
C VAL A 496 -16.06 10.40 -1.81
N THR A 497 -14.84 10.84 -2.10
CA THR A 497 -14.42 12.24 -1.97
C THR A 497 -14.39 12.93 -3.34
N PRO A 498 -14.29 14.28 -3.42
CA PRO A 498 -14.35 15.00 -4.69
C PRO A 498 -13.30 14.58 -5.73
N PHE A 499 -12.17 14.01 -5.31
CA PHE A 499 -11.11 13.53 -6.20
C PHE A 499 -11.09 12.01 -6.41
N GLY A 500 -11.94 11.26 -5.72
CA GLY A 500 -12.03 9.80 -5.85
C GLY A 500 -12.35 9.08 -4.54
N LEU A 501 -12.36 7.76 -4.60
CA LEU A 501 -12.53 6.90 -3.44
C LEU A 501 -11.22 6.88 -2.62
N PRO A 502 -11.18 7.40 -1.38
CA PRO A 502 -10.00 7.33 -0.54
C PRO A 502 -9.75 5.89 -0.10
N CYS A 503 -8.48 5.49 0.09
CA CYS A 503 -8.12 4.14 0.48
C CYS A 503 -8.82 3.69 1.78
N ILE A 504 -8.98 4.60 2.74
CA ILE A 504 -9.77 4.42 3.95
C ILE A 504 -10.62 5.65 4.23
N TYR A 505 -11.73 5.49 4.96
CA TYR A 505 -12.52 6.64 5.44
C TYR A 505 -13.23 6.35 6.77
N PRO A 506 -13.31 7.31 7.72
CA PRO A 506 -12.61 8.60 7.71
C PRO A 506 -11.09 8.44 7.87
N GLU A 507 -10.35 9.47 7.52
CA GLU A 507 -8.89 9.52 7.61
C GLU A 507 -8.39 9.49 9.06
N ILE A 508 -7.14 9.10 9.26
CA ILE A 508 -6.42 9.13 10.53
C ILE A 508 -5.77 10.51 10.71
N PRO A 509 -5.95 11.18 11.87
CA PRO A 509 -5.35 12.49 12.12
C PRO A 509 -3.82 12.42 12.23
N ASP A 510 -3.15 13.53 11.95
CA ASP A 510 -1.69 13.71 12.07
C ASP A 510 -0.86 12.64 11.33
N MET A 511 -1.33 12.25 10.15
CA MET A 511 -0.65 11.30 9.28
C MET A 511 -0.53 11.90 7.88
N PRO A 512 0.68 12.03 7.32
CA PRO A 512 0.85 12.60 5.98
C PRO A 512 0.26 11.66 4.91
N PRO A 513 -0.15 12.19 3.74
CA PRO A 513 -0.79 11.38 2.71
C PRO A 513 0.13 10.30 2.12
N TYR A 514 -0.31 9.04 2.15
CA TYR A 514 0.27 7.96 1.34
C TYR A 514 -0.75 6.85 1.16
N HIS A 515 -0.97 6.05 2.20
CA HIS A 515 -2.08 5.10 2.33
C HIS A 515 -3.28 5.77 3.02
N ASN A 516 -3.02 6.56 4.06
CA ASN A 516 -4.00 7.48 4.65
C ASN A 516 -4.17 8.69 3.74
N ASN A 517 -5.36 9.26 3.70
CA ASN A 517 -5.63 10.54 3.06
C ASN A 517 -5.22 10.59 1.58
N SER A 518 -5.42 9.46 0.89
CA SER A 518 -4.99 9.28 -0.47
C SER A 518 -6.00 8.54 -1.33
N VAL A 519 -6.03 8.90 -2.61
CA VAL A 519 -6.75 8.20 -3.68
C VAL A 519 -5.70 7.50 -4.56
N TRP A 520 -5.89 6.20 -4.78
CA TRP A 520 -5.01 5.39 -5.62
C TRP A 520 -5.75 4.99 -6.91
N PRO A 521 -5.30 5.42 -8.11
CA PRO A 521 -6.03 5.20 -9.37
C PRO A 521 -6.34 3.73 -9.70
N PHE A 522 -5.51 2.79 -9.28
CA PHE A 522 -5.78 1.37 -9.50
C PHE A 522 -6.96 0.87 -8.64
N VAL A 523 -7.08 1.35 -7.39
CA VAL A 523 -8.22 1.03 -6.50
C VAL A 523 -9.50 1.63 -7.07
N GLU A 524 -9.43 2.87 -7.56
CA GLU A 524 -10.54 3.51 -8.27
C GLU A 524 -10.99 2.70 -9.51
N SER A 525 -10.05 2.05 -10.20
CA SER A 525 -10.37 1.20 -11.36
C SER A 525 -11.10 -0.09 -10.95
N PHE A 526 -10.75 -0.69 -9.80
CA PHE A 526 -11.54 -1.76 -9.19
C PHE A 526 -12.92 -1.27 -8.76
N TRP A 527 -13.01 -0.07 -8.18
CA TRP A 527 -14.29 0.54 -7.82
C TRP A 527 -15.18 0.81 -9.04
N ALA A 528 -14.60 1.26 -10.16
CA ALA A 528 -15.30 1.43 -11.42
C ALA A 528 -15.87 0.10 -11.94
N TRP A 529 -15.09 -0.99 -11.85
CA TRP A 529 -15.56 -2.34 -12.20
C TRP A 529 -16.70 -2.79 -11.29
N ALA A 530 -16.56 -2.66 -9.97
CA ALA A 530 -17.62 -3.00 -9.01
C ALA A 530 -18.91 -2.17 -9.26
N SER A 531 -18.75 -0.88 -9.55
CA SER A 531 -19.84 0.05 -9.89
C SER A 531 -20.57 -0.36 -11.18
N ALA A 532 -19.82 -0.76 -12.21
CA ALA A 532 -20.38 -1.26 -13.46
C ALA A 532 -21.17 -2.56 -13.25
N LYS A 533 -20.63 -3.49 -12.43
CA LYS A 533 -21.30 -4.76 -12.09
C LYS A 533 -22.65 -4.54 -11.40
N THR A 534 -22.76 -3.53 -10.55
CA THR A 534 -24.00 -3.21 -9.83
C THR A 534 -24.97 -2.30 -10.60
N GLY A 535 -24.50 -1.73 -11.72
CA GLY A 535 -25.28 -0.86 -12.59
C GLY A 535 -25.36 0.59 -12.12
N ASN A 536 -24.43 1.08 -11.30
CA ASN A 536 -24.44 2.44 -10.75
C ASN A 536 -23.73 3.43 -11.69
N ASN A 537 -24.48 4.10 -12.58
CA ASN A 537 -23.90 5.00 -13.58
C ASN A 537 -23.12 6.18 -12.99
N GLN A 538 -23.60 6.80 -11.91
CA GLN A 538 -22.93 7.94 -11.30
C GLN A 538 -21.58 7.55 -10.69
N SER A 539 -21.53 6.39 -10.04
CA SER A 539 -20.28 5.85 -9.49
C SER A 539 -19.29 5.47 -10.60
N VAL A 540 -19.76 4.87 -11.71
CA VAL A 540 -18.89 4.58 -12.87
C VAL A 540 -18.28 5.85 -13.46
N LEU A 541 -19.09 6.88 -13.70
CA LEU A 541 -18.64 8.17 -14.24
C LEU A 541 -17.59 8.83 -13.35
N GLY A 542 -17.86 8.92 -12.03
CA GLY A 542 -16.94 9.50 -11.06
C GLY A 542 -15.62 8.74 -10.99
N ALA A 543 -15.67 7.40 -10.95
CA ALA A 543 -14.49 6.57 -10.88
C ALA A 543 -13.62 6.66 -12.14
N MET A 544 -14.23 6.61 -13.33
CA MET A 544 -13.51 6.81 -14.58
C MET A 544 -12.83 8.19 -14.64
N ALA A 545 -13.53 9.23 -14.20
CA ALA A 545 -13.00 10.58 -14.19
C ALA A 545 -11.84 10.74 -13.18
N SER A 546 -11.93 10.11 -12.01
CA SER A 546 -10.88 10.07 -10.97
C SER A 546 -9.58 9.43 -11.47
N VAL A 547 -9.64 8.48 -12.42
CA VAL A 547 -8.46 7.87 -13.06
C VAL A 547 -7.95 8.71 -14.25
N TYR A 548 -8.83 9.19 -15.14
CA TYR A 548 -8.40 9.92 -16.34
C TYR A 548 -7.86 11.32 -16.03
N ARG A 549 -8.44 12.02 -15.05
CA ARG A 549 -8.04 13.37 -14.64
C ARG A 549 -6.53 13.45 -14.30
N PRO A 550 -6.00 12.70 -13.32
CA PRO A 550 -4.59 12.78 -12.96
C PRO A 550 -3.66 12.35 -14.08
N ALA A 551 -4.01 11.28 -14.83
CA ALA A 551 -3.19 10.81 -15.94
C ALA A 551 -3.02 11.87 -17.04
N ALA A 552 -4.07 12.65 -17.32
CA ALA A 552 -4.03 13.76 -18.26
C ALA A 552 -3.27 14.97 -17.70
N LEU A 553 -3.60 15.41 -16.48
CA LEU A 553 -2.98 16.60 -15.87
C LEU A 553 -1.49 16.42 -15.62
N PHE A 554 -1.06 15.25 -15.16
CA PHE A 554 0.33 15.00 -14.79
C PHE A 554 1.15 14.40 -15.93
N LEU A 555 0.49 14.07 -17.04
CA LEU A 555 1.12 13.40 -18.18
C LEU A 555 1.89 12.14 -17.76
N THR A 556 1.35 11.39 -16.80
CA THR A 556 1.79 10.05 -16.40
C THR A 556 0.75 9.39 -15.49
N ASN A 557 0.68 8.06 -15.51
CA ASN A 557 -0.11 7.32 -14.52
C ASN A 557 0.64 7.28 -13.18
N LYS A 558 0.33 8.23 -12.29
CA LYS A 558 0.88 8.34 -10.93
C LYS A 558 0.40 7.22 -10.01
N GLU A 559 1.20 6.88 -9.01
CA GLU A 559 0.88 5.88 -7.99
C GLU A 559 -0.36 6.24 -7.16
N ASN A 560 -0.36 7.44 -6.59
CA ASN A 560 -1.36 7.91 -5.65
C ASN A 560 -1.46 9.44 -5.65
N LEU A 561 -2.48 9.95 -4.98
CA LEU A 561 -2.87 11.35 -4.97
C LEU A 561 -3.38 11.73 -3.58
N VAL A 562 -3.16 12.96 -3.14
CA VAL A 562 -3.74 13.47 -1.90
C VAL A 562 -5.27 13.58 -2.05
N ALA A 563 -6.04 13.00 -1.13
CA ALA A 563 -7.50 12.96 -1.23
C ALA A 563 -8.15 14.35 -1.19
N GLN A 564 -7.61 15.32 -0.42
CA GLN A 564 -8.20 16.67 -0.37
C GLN A 564 -7.97 17.51 -1.61
N THR A 565 -6.82 17.35 -2.28
CA THR A 565 -6.38 18.29 -3.33
C THR A 565 -6.29 17.64 -4.71
N GLY A 566 -6.26 16.31 -4.75
CA GLY A 566 -5.99 15.53 -5.94
C GLY A 566 -4.60 15.79 -6.53
N ASP A 567 -3.65 16.33 -5.76
CA ASP A 567 -2.27 16.57 -6.20
C ASP A 567 -1.38 15.37 -5.86
N PHE A 568 -0.30 15.17 -6.62
CA PHE A 568 0.68 14.10 -6.41
C PHE A 568 1.86 14.53 -5.53
N LEU A 569 2.20 15.83 -5.43
CA LEU A 569 3.39 16.26 -4.67
C LEU A 569 3.19 16.23 -3.14
N GLY A 570 1.95 16.20 -2.67
CA GLY A 570 1.65 16.17 -1.24
C GLY A 570 1.67 14.76 -0.61
N THR A 571 1.98 13.72 -1.39
CA THR A 571 2.13 12.35 -0.89
C THR A 571 3.56 12.10 -0.42
N GLU A 572 3.76 11.28 0.62
CA GLU A 572 5.09 10.93 1.15
C GLU A 572 6.01 10.30 0.08
N ILE A 573 5.44 9.40 -0.74
CA ILE A 573 6.13 8.80 -1.87
C ILE A 573 5.15 8.53 -3.01
N ASN A 574 5.67 8.61 -4.23
CA ASN A 574 4.92 8.48 -5.47
C ASN A 574 5.85 8.03 -6.60
N SER A 575 5.28 7.42 -7.64
CA SER A 575 6.02 7.02 -8.83
C SER A 575 5.27 7.43 -10.10
N ASP A 576 6.03 7.90 -11.09
CA ASP A 576 5.57 7.96 -12.48
C ASP A 576 5.46 6.55 -13.04
N ARG A 577 4.71 6.41 -14.15
CA ARG A 577 4.48 5.15 -14.87
C ARG A 577 4.28 3.99 -13.88
N GLN A 578 3.38 4.19 -12.93
CA GLN A 578 3.19 3.20 -11.89
C GLN A 578 2.32 2.07 -12.46
N LEU A 579 2.80 0.82 -12.35
CA LEU A 579 2.26 -0.32 -13.06
C LEU A 579 0.78 -0.58 -12.71
N TRP A 580 0.40 -0.40 -11.44
CA TRP A 580 -0.99 -0.53 -11.03
C TRP A 580 -1.86 0.50 -11.70
N SER A 581 -1.46 1.77 -11.67
CA SER A 581 -2.26 2.88 -12.16
C SER A 581 -2.39 2.88 -13.68
N LEU A 582 -1.33 2.56 -14.41
CA LEU A 582 -1.42 2.36 -15.87
C LEU A 582 -2.29 1.14 -16.20
N SER A 583 -2.22 0.08 -15.40
CA SER A 583 -3.05 -1.12 -15.59
C SER A 583 -4.52 -0.83 -15.28
N GLY A 584 -4.79 0.02 -14.30
CA GLY A 584 -6.10 0.52 -13.92
C GLY A 584 -6.72 1.39 -15.02
N ASN A 585 -5.94 2.30 -15.60
CA ASN A 585 -6.36 3.10 -16.75
C ASN A 585 -6.82 2.21 -17.92
N LEU A 586 -6.00 1.21 -18.28
CA LEU A 586 -6.35 0.20 -19.29
C LEU A 586 -7.59 -0.63 -18.89
N ALA A 587 -7.76 -0.93 -17.60
CA ALA A 587 -8.91 -1.68 -17.10
C ALA A 587 -10.23 -0.93 -17.26
N LEU A 588 -10.25 0.40 -17.33
CA LEU A 588 -11.47 1.13 -17.70
C LEU A 588 -11.94 0.74 -19.10
N THR A 589 -11.01 0.49 -20.03
CA THR A 589 -11.34 -0.04 -21.35
C THR A 589 -11.78 -1.50 -21.25
N TYR A 590 -10.94 -2.37 -20.70
CA TYR A 590 -11.18 -3.82 -20.74
C TYR A 590 -12.29 -4.28 -19.80
N ARG A 591 -12.30 -3.85 -18.53
CA ARG A 591 -13.19 -4.35 -17.47
C ARG A 591 -14.52 -3.59 -17.39
N VAL A 592 -14.55 -2.32 -17.80
CA VAL A 592 -15.75 -1.47 -17.72
C VAL A 592 -16.40 -1.29 -19.08
N ILE A 593 -15.73 -0.62 -20.03
CA ILE A 593 -16.32 -0.27 -21.33
C ILE A 593 -16.66 -1.51 -22.16
N TYR A 594 -15.71 -2.44 -22.35
CA TYR A 594 -15.98 -3.72 -23.02
C TYR A 594 -16.51 -4.78 -22.07
N GLY A 595 -16.35 -4.60 -20.76
CA GLY A 595 -16.91 -5.50 -19.76
C GLY A 595 -16.34 -6.92 -19.82
N MET A 596 -15.07 -7.09 -20.19
CA MET A 596 -14.46 -8.39 -20.39
C MET A 596 -14.40 -9.20 -19.10
N ARG A 597 -14.99 -10.40 -19.13
CA ARG A 597 -14.96 -11.41 -18.07
C ARG A 597 -14.40 -12.69 -18.66
N PHE A 598 -13.19 -13.04 -18.25
CA PHE A 598 -12.57 -14.29 -18.67
C PHE A 598 -13.04 -15.41 -17.74
N THR A 599 -13.44 -16.52 -18.34
CA THR A 599 -13.79 -17.78 -17.68
C THR A 599 -12.85 -18.88 -18.17
N ALA A 600 -12.97 -20.10 -17.64
CA ALA A 600 -12.15 -21.22 -18.08
C ALA A 600 -12.41 -21.61 -19.55
N ASP A 601 -13.61 -21.34 -20.06
CA ASP A 601 -14.09 -21.80 -21.36
C ASP A 601 -14.50 -20.67 -22.33
N SER A 602 -14.54 -19.41 -21.90
CA SER A 602 -14.96 -18.29 -22.74
C SER A 602 -14.48 -16.91 -22.27
N LEU A 603 -14.41 -15.96 -23.20
CA LEU A 603 -14.35 -14.52 -22.91
C LEU A 603 -15.75 -13.93 -23.07
N VAL A 604 -16.39 -13.54 -21.98
CA VAL A 604 -17.74 -12.95 -21.95
C VAL A 604 -17.65 -11.43 -21.91
N PHE A 605 -18.52 -10.75 -22.64
CA PHE A 605 -18.63 -9.29 -22.69
C PHE A 605 -19.86 -8.81 -21.92
N MET A 606 -19.63 -7.98 -20.91
CA MET A 606 -20.66 -7.33 -20.08
C MET A 606 -20.44 -5.80 -20.05
N PRO A 607 -20.50 -5.12 -21.20
CA PRO A 607 -20.13 -3.72 -21.35
C PRO A 607 -21.00 -2.81 -20.49
N PHE A 608 -20.38 -1.81 -19.85
CA PHE A 608 -21.05 -0.69 -19.23
C PHE A 608 -20.50 0.60 -19.86
N ILE A 609 -21.34 1.29 -20.61
CA ILE A 609 -20.99 2.53 -21.31
C ILE A 609 -21.93 3.63 -20.84
N PRO A 610 -21.44 4.62 -20.08
CA PRO A 610 -22.24 5.78 -19.72
C PRO A 610 -22.71 6.53 -20.97
N LYS A 611 -23.84 7.23 -20.89
CA LYS A 611 -24.41 7.96 -22.04
C LYS A 611 -23.47 9.06 -22.55
N GLU A 612 -22.72 9.68 -21.64
CA GLU A 612 -21.71 10.68 -21.92
C GLU A 612 -20.59 10.14 -22.82
N TYR A 613 -20.39 8.82 -22.81
CA TYR A 613 -19.47 8.08 -23.66
C TYR A 613 -20.21 7.38 -24.82
N GLU A 614 -21.36 7.86 -25.30
CA GLU A 614 -22.01 7.23 -26.46
C GLU A 614 -21.13 7.27 -27.73
N GLY A 615 -21.39 6.36 -28.67
CA GLY A 615 -20.70 6.29 -29.97
C GLY A 615 -20.06 4.94 -30.23
N GLN A 616 -19.43 4.80 -31.40
CA GLN A 616 -18.74 3.58 -31.79
C GLN A 616 -17.27 3.63 -31.36
N ARG A 617 -16.80 2.54 -30.77
CA ARG A 617 -15.41 2.35 -30.35
C ARG A 617 -14.94 0.95 -30.73
N THR A 618 -13.66 0.84 -31.06
CA THR A 618 -13.06 -0.39 -31.61
C THR A 618 -11.76 -0.72 -30.91
N LEU A 619 -11.60 -1.99 -30.57
CA LEU A 619 -10.39 -2.59 -30.03
C LEU A 619 -9.87 -3.60 -31.05
N LYS A 620 -8.68 -3.36 -31.60
CA LYS A 620 -8.05 -4.20 -32.63
C LYS A 620 -6.87 -4.96 -32.03
N ASN A 621 -6.41 -6.00 -32.71
CA ASN A 621 -5.25 -6.81 -32.32
C ASN A 621 -5.38 -7.47 -30.93
N LEU A 622 -6.61 -7.71 -30.47
CA LEU A 622 -6.83 -8.38 -29.19
C LEU A 622 -6.59 -9.89 -29.34
N LYS A 623 -5.52 -10.40 -28.76
CA LYS A 623 -5.23 -11.84 -28.75
C LYS A 623 -5.94 -12.49 -27.56
N TYR A 624 -6.75 -13.51 -27.84
CA TYR A 624 -7.38 -14.34 -26.81
C TYR A 624 -7.20 -15.80 -27.20
N ARG A 625 -6.36 -16.53 -26.46
CA ARG A 625 -5.93 -17.89 -26.81
C ARG A 625 -5.47 -17.98 -28.27
N SER A 626 -6.08 -18.85 -29.08
CA SER A 626 -5.77 -19.03 -30.51
C SER A 626 -6.51 -18.06 -31.43
N ALA A 627 -7.33 -17.15 -30.89
CA ALA A 627 -8.07 -16.15 -31.67
C ALA A 627 -7.37 -14.78 -31.64
N ALA A 628 -7.43 -14.08 -32.78
CA ALA A 628 -7.15 -12.66 -32.90
C ALA A 628 -8.47 -11.93 -33.17
N LEU A 629 -8.81 -10.97 -32.32
CA LEU A 629 -10.11 -10.33 -32.31
C LEU A 629 -9.99 -8.85 -32.67
N GLU A 630 -10.89 -8.40 -33.54
CA GLU A 630 -11.36 -7.02 -33.60
C GLU A 630 -12.73 -6.96 -32.92
N VAL A 631 -12.85 -6.18 -31.84
CA VAL A 631 -14.09 -6.01 -31.10
C VAL A 631 -14.56 -4.57 -31.26
N SER A 632 -15.77 -4.37 -31.75
CA SER A 632 -16.42 -3.07 -31.79
C SER A 632 -17.65 -3.05 -30.89
N VAL A 633 -17.83 -1.95 -30.16
CA VAL A 633 -19.04 -1.68 -29.38
C VAL A 633 -19.64 -0.37 -29.87
N GLU A 634 -20.94 -0.38 -30.18
CA GLU A 634 -21.69 0.79 -30.64
C GLU A 634 -22.86 1.10 -29.71
N GLY A 635 -22.97 2.37 -29.32
CA GLY A 635 -24.04 2.89 -28.47
C GLY A 635 -23.62 3.07 -27.01
N TYR A 636 -24.61 3.13 -26.11
CA TYR A 636 -24.42 3.25 -24.66
C TYR A 636 -25.38 2.33 -23.90
N GLY A 637 -25.16 2.11 -22.60
CA GLY A 637 -25.99 1.24 -21.79
C GLY A 637 -25.19 0.22 -20.99
N ASN A 638 -25.91 -0.65 -20.28
CA ASN A 638 -25.33 -1.79 -19.56
C ASN A 638 -25.93 -3.13 -19.99
N LYS A 639 -26.65 -3.15 -21.12
CA LYS A 639 -27.16 -4.36 -21.76
C LYS A 639 -26.88 -4.33 -23.25
N ILE A 640 -26.71 -5.52 -23.80
CA ILE A 640 -26.48 -5.73 -25.22
C ILE A 640 -27.82 -5.98 -25.91
N ALA A 641 -28.08 -5.27 -27.01
CA ALA A 641 -29.26 -5.46 -27.85
C ALA A 641 -29.06 -6.57 -28.89
N SER A 642 -27.89 -6.61 -29.53
CA SER A 642 -27.55 -7.65 -30.52
C SER A 642 -26.04 -7.77 -30.69
N VAL A 643 -25.61 -8.90 -31.24
CA VAL A 643 -24.21 -9.20 -31.52
C VAL A 643 -24.07 -9.75 -32.94
N ARG A 644 -22.95 -9.44 -33.60
CA ARG A 644 -22.52 -10.11 -34.83
C ARG A 644 -21.11 -10.66 -34.69
N LEU A 645 -20.90 -11.86 -35.23
CA LEU A 645 -19.58 -12.46 -35.38
C LEU A 645 -19.34 -12.65 -36.88
N ASP A 646 -18.27 -12.05 -37.38
CA ASP A 646 -17.90 -12.04 -38.81
C ASP A 646 -19.07 -11.60 -39.72
N GLY A 647 -19.79 -10.56 -39.27
CA GLY A 647 -20.93 -9.96 -39.97
C GLY A 647 -22.24 -10.76 -39.89
N ARG A 648 -22.25 -11.93 -39.24
CA ARG A 648 -23.46 -12.76 -39.07
C ARG A 648 -24.06 -12.57 -37.69
N PRO A 649 -25.41 -12.60 -37.54
CA PRO A 649 -26.05 -12.58 -36.24
C PRO A 649 -25.48 -13.66 -35.33
N TYR A 650 -25.19 -13.28 -34.08
CA TYR A 650 -24.61 -14.17 -33.08
C TYR A 650 -25.40 -14.06 -31.78
N SER A 651 -25.71 -15.20 -31.16
CA SER A 651 -26.64 -15.28 -30.03
C SER A 651 -26.01 -14.89 -28.69
N GLU A 652 -24.69 -14.91 -28.60
CA GLU A 652 -23.96 -14.74 -27.36
C GLU A 652 -22.97 -13.58 -27.47
N ALA A 653 -22.89 -12.77 -26.42
CA ALA A 653 -21.81 -11.80 -26.28
C ALA A 653 -20.58 -12.47 -25.64
N ALA A 654 -20.14 -13.59 -26.22
CA ALA A 654 -19.05 -14.39 -25.67
C ALA A 654 -18.20 -15.02 -26.79
N ILE A 655 -16.89 -15.12 -26.58
CA ILE A 655 -15.98 -15.81 -27.49
C ILE A 655 -15.56 -17.13 -26.83
N PRO A 656 -15.91 -18.29 -27.41
CA PRO A 656 -15.54 -19.57 -26.84
C PRO A 656 -14.03 -19.80 -26.92
N ALA A 657 -13.49 -20.51 -25.94
CA ALA A 657 -12.07 -20.85 -25.83
C ALA A 657 -11.52 -21.64 -27.03
N SER A 658 -12.39 -22.33 -27.75
CA SER A 658 -12.06 -23.11 -28.94
C SER A 658 -12.00 -22.28 -30.23
N LEU A 659 -12.42 -21.02 -30.20
CA LEU A 659 -12.34 -20.15 -31.38
C LEU A 659 -10.87 -19.90 -31.73
N SER A 660 -10.57 -19.94 -33.03
CA SER A 660 -9.20 -19.76 -33.52
C SER A 660 -9.19 -19.03 -34.85
N GLY A 661 -8.11 -18.31 -35.13
CA GLY A 661 -8.01 -17.46 -36.32
C GLY A 661 -8.45 -16.02 -36.06
N SER A 662 -8.66 -15.26 -37.14
CA SER A 662 -9.01 -13.84 -37.06
C SER A 662 -10.52 -13.66 -37.15
N HIS A 663 -11.10 -12.93 -36.19
CA HIS A 663 -12.54 -12.71 -36.12
C HIS A 663 -12.89 -11.27 -35.77
N ARG A 664 -14.06 -10.83 -36.23
CA ARG A 664 -14.64 -9.54 -35.91
C ARG A 664 -15.92 -9.71 -35.11
N LEU A 665 -15.92 -9.23 -33.87
CA LEU A 665 -17.08 -9.18 -32.99
C LEU A 665 -17.66 -7.76 -32.98
N GLU A 666 -18.94 -7.63 -33.28
CA GLU A 666 -19.67 -6.36 -33.23
C GLU A 666 -20.76 -6.46 -32.17
N ILE A 667 -20.73 -5.56 -31.19
CA ILE A 667 -21.67 -5.50 -30.08
C ILE A 667 -22.48 -4.22 -30.20
N PHE A 668 -23.80 -4.34 -30.29
CA PHE A 668 -24.71 -3.20 -30.32
C PHE A 668 -25.41 -3.08 -28.98
N MET A 669 -25.23 -1.94 -28.32
CA MET A 669 -25.83 -1.67 -27.02
C MET A 669 -27.32 -1.36 -27.12
N ASN A 670 -28.04 -1.51 -26.02
CA ASN A 670 -29.47 -1.21 -25.94
C ASN A 670 -29.83 0.28 -25.89
N ASN A 671 -28.85 1.18 -25.81
CA ASN A 671 -29.05 2.63 -25.68
C ASN A 671 -29.95 2.98 -24.49
N SER A 672 -29.80 2.25 -23.39
CA SER A 672 -30.52 2.48 -22.15
C SER A 672 -29.67 2.10 -20.96
N LEU A 673 -29.65 3.00 -19.97
CA LEU A 673 -29.09 2.77 -18.65
C LEU A 673 -30.21 2.64 -17.63
N PRO A 674 -29.98 1.91 -16.52
CA PRO A 674 -30.84 2.00 -15.35
C PRO A 674 -30.96 3.46 -14.89
N GLU A 675 -32.11 3.87 -14.35
CA GLU A 675 -32.24 5.16 -13.69
C GLU A 675 -31.17 5.33 -12.60
N GLY A 676 -30.69 6.57 -12.45
CA GLY A 676 -29.43 6.93 -11.80
C GLY A 676 -29.05 6.18 -10.52
N GLY A 677 -27.75 6.07 -10.26
CA GLY A 677 -27.22 5.49 -9.03
C GLY A 677 -26.88 6.56 -7.99
N LYS A 678 -27.01 6.21 -6.71
CA LYS A 678 -26.56 7.05 -5.59
C LYS A 678 -25.06 6.85 -5.37
N VAL A 679 -24.33 7.93 -5.11
CA VAL A 679 -22.96 7.93 -4.60
C VAL A 679 -22.98 8.65 -3.25
N ASN A 680 -22.30 8.11 -2.24
CA ASN A 680 -22.15 8.77 -0.96
C ASN A 680 -20.97 9.76 -1.02
N MET A 681 -21.19 10.89 -1.70
CA MET A 681 -20.17 11.95 -1.77
C MET A 681 -20.01 12.60 -0.39
N GLN A 682 -18.77 12.66 0.09
CA GLN A 682 -18.39 13.22 1.37
C GLN A 682 -17.18 14.13 1.21
N ASP A 683 -17.09 15.18 2.02
CA ASP A 683 -15.83 15.88 2.20
C ASP A 683 -14.82 14.96 2.87
N VAL A 684 -13.54 15.18 2.60
CA VAL A 684 -12.47 14.51 3.34
C VAL A 684 -12.59 14.90 4.81
N ALA A 685 -12.68 13.89 5.67
CA ALA A 685 -12.84 14.08 7.10
C ALA A 685 -11.87 13.19 7.87
N PHE A 686 -11.39 13.70 9.00
CA PHE A 686 -10.48 13.00 9.90
C PHE A 686 -11.23 12.54 11.13
N ALA A 687 -10.98 11.30 11.56
CA ALA A 687 -11.44 10.82 12.85
C ALA A 687 -10.77 11.60 14.00
N PRO A 688 -11.37 11.63 15.20
CA PRO A 688 -10.68 12.09 16.40
C PRO A 688 -9.42 11.27 16.70
N GLU A 689 -8.47 11.86 17.42
CA GLU A 689 -7.31 11.13 17.95
C GLU A 689 -7.72 10.05 18.95
N ILE A 690 -6.91 9.00 19.01
CA ILE A 690 -7.11 7.88 19.93
C ILE A 690 -6.89 8.35 21.38
N PRO A 691 -7.83 8.12 22.30
CA PRO A 691 -7.62 8.44 23.71
C PRO A 691 -6.41 7.70 24.31
N ALA A 692 -5.52 8.43 24.97
CA ALA A 692 -4.43 7.86 25.75
C ALA A 692 -4.96 7.44 27.14
N VAL A 693 -5.36 6.17 27.25
CA VAL A 693 -5.99 5.63 28.46
C VAL A 693 -4.95 5.16 29.47
N LYS A 694 -5.15 5.51 30.73
CA LYS A 694 -4.40 5.03 31.89
C LYS A 694 -5.33 4.36 32.89
N TYR A 695 -4.79 3.48 33.72
CA TYR A 695 -5.52 2.81 34.80
C TYR A 695 -4.75 2.92 36.11
N GLU A 696 -5.34 3.60 37.08
CA GLU A 696 -4.79 3.86 38.41
C GLU A 696 -5.98 3.89 39.40
N ASP A 697 -5.80 3.41 40.64
CA ASP A 697 -6.81 3.46 41.71
C ASP A 697 -8.24 3.08 41.25
N THR A 698 -8.39 1.90 40.64
CA THR A 698 -9.65 1.35 40.10
C THR A 698 -10.34 2.16 39.00
N LYS A 699 -9.64 3.15 38.42
CA LYS A 699 -10.23 4.10 37.49
C LYS A 699 -9.46 4.18 36.17
N LEU A 700 -10.21 4.12 35.07
CA LEU A 700 -9.69 4.49 33.76
C LEU A 700 -9.76 6.02 33.62
N SER A 701 -8.69 6.63 33.14
CA SER A 701 -8.64 8.07 32.84
C SER A 701 -7.94 8.35 31.53
N TRP A 702 -8.33 9.42 30.85
CA TRP A 702 -7.71 9.89 29.61
C TRP A 702 -7.80 11.42 29.52
N ASN A 703 -7.03 12.01 28.60
CA ASN A 703 -7.14 13.44 28.31
C ASN A 703 -8.31 13.72 27.37
N ARG A 704 -8.85 14.94 27.41
CA ARG A 704 -9.89 15.35 26.45
C ARG A 704 -9.30 15.38 25.04
N THR A 705 -9.83 14.55 24.15
CA THR A 705 -9.50 14.54 22.72
C THR A 705 -10.09 15.78 22.02
N GLY A 706 -9.30 16.43 21.17
CA GLY A 706 -9.77 17.57 20.38
C GLY A 706 -10.99 17.22 19.51
N GLY A 707 -12.04 18.04 19.55
CA GLY A 707 -13.27 17.84 18.78
C GLY A 707 -14.22 16.75 19.29
N ALA A 708 -13.81 15.91 20.26
CA ALA A 708 -14.66 14.86 20.83
C ALA A 708 -15.78 15.43 21.71
N ILE A 709 -17.01 14.94 21.51
CA ILE A 709 -18.19 15.28 22.31
C ILE A 709 -18.59 14.18 23.29
N ARG A 710 -18.16 12.93 23.04
CA ARG A 710 -18.37 11.77 23.92
C ARG A 710 -17.27 10.74 23.74
N TYR A 711 -17.19 9.80 24.68
CA TYR A 711 -16.34 8.64 24.68
C TYR A 711 -17.16 7.37 24.85
N VAL A 712 -16.69 6.29 24.23
CA VAL A 712 -17.24 4.95 24.40
C VAL A 712 -16.20 4.07 25.06
N VAL A 713 -16.54 3.53 26.23
CA VAL A 713 -15.75 2.53 26.94
C VAL A 713 -16.20 1.16 26.47
N CYS A 714 -15.27 0.38 25.94
CA CYS A 714 -15.46 -1.00 25.54
C CYS A 714 -14.85 -1.93 26.58
N LYS A 715 -15.57 -2.99 26.95
CA LYS A 715 -15.10 -4.10 27.79
C LYS A 715 -15.07 -5.37 26.95
N ASN A 716 -13.94 -6.06 26.91
CA ASN A 716 -13.76 -7.34 26.20
C ASN A 716 -14.24 -7.26 24.73
N GLY A 717 -13.88 -6.18 24.03
CA GLY A 717 -14.20 -5.95 22.62
C GLY A 717 -15.65 -5.51 22.32
N SER A 718 -16.48 -5.32 23.36
CA SER A 718 -17.87 -4.88 23.20
C SER A 718 -18.11 -3.53 23.88
N GLU A 719 -18.97 -2.68 23.31
CA GLU A 719 -19.35 -1.42 23.94
C GLU A 719 -20.03 -1.69 25.30
N ALA A 720 -19.55 -1.04 26.35
CA ALA A 720 -20.03 -1.21 27.71
C ALA A 720 -20.65 0.06 28.28
N PHE A 721 -20.08 1.23 27.99
CA PHE A 721 -20.54 2.50 28.56
C PHE A 721 -20.27 3.70 27.66
N ASN A 722 -21.15 4.70 27.70
CA ASN A 722 -21.02 5.97 26.99
C ASN A 722 -20.92 7.11 28.01
N THR A 723 -19.98 8.04 27.80
CA THR A 723 -19.73 9.15 28.75
C THR A 723 -19.23 10.39 28.04
N ASP A 724 -19.54 11.58 28.57
CA ASP A 724 -18.91 12.85 28.19
C ASP A 724 -17.72 13.21 29.09
N LYS A 725 -17.55 12.47 30.19
CA LYS A 725 -16.41 12.57 31.11
C LYS A 725 -15.19 11.86 30.54
N THR A 726 -14.01 12.22 31.05
CA THR A 726 -12.73 11.63 30.65
C THR A 726 -12.23 10.57 31.63
N GLU A 727 -13.19 9.90 32.29
CA GLU A 727 -12.92 8.91 33.31
C GLU A 727 -14.05 7.88 33.42
N PHE A 728 -13.69 6.68 33.88
CA PHE A 728 -14.62 5.58 34.13
C PHE A 728 -14.16 4.72 35.31
N GLU A 729 -15.04 4.50 36.28
CA GLU A 729 -14.79 3.62 37.42
C GLU A 729 -14.91 2.15 36.99
N VAL A 730 -13.85 1.37 37.16
CA VAL A 730 -13.85 -0.06 36.85
C VAL A 730 -14.30 -0.84 38.08
N LYS A 731 -15.21 -1.79 37.85
CA LYS A 731 -15.62 -2.78 38.86
C LYS A 731 -15.20 -4.15 38.37
N PRO A 732 -14.04 -4.67 38.80
CA PRO A 732 -13.59 -5.99 38.41
C PRO A 732 -14.61 -7.05 38.82
N ASN A 733 -15.04 -7.88 37.87
CA ASN A 733 -16.04 -8.90 38.10
C ASN A 733 -15.79 -10.21 37.34
N ASP A 734 -14.73 -10.27 36.53
CA ASP A 734 -14.23 -11.45 35.84
C ASP A 734 -12.73 -11.60 36.17
N PRO A 735 -12.15 -12.82 36.14
CA PRO A 735 -10.72 -13.04 36.39
C PRO A 735 -9.81 -12.14 35.52
N TYR A 736 -10.25 -11.87 34.30
CA TYR A 736 -9.54 -11.04 33.33
C TYR A 736 -10.49 -10.19 32.49
N MET A 737 -10.14 -8.92 32.31
CA MET A 737 -10.86 -7.96 31.49
C MET A 737 -9.90 -7.10 30.68
N GLU A 738 -10.26 -6.81 29.42
CA GLU A 738 -9.64 -5.77 28.60
C GLU A 738 -10.59 -4.59 28.47
N TYR A 739 -10.13 -3.39 28.85
CA TYR A 739 -10.85 -2.16 28.59
C TYR A 739 -10.16 -1.32 27.53
N GLN A 740 -10.95 -0.70 26.67
CA GLN A 740 -10.49 0.24 25.66
C GLN A 740 -11.45 1.43 25.56
N VAL A 741 -10.97 2.56 25.06
CA VAL A 741 -11.79 3.76 24.88
C VAL A 741 -11.63 4.30 23.47
N LYS A 742 -12.73 4.70 22.84
CA LYS A 742 -12.74 5.49 21.60
C LYS A 742 -13.41 6.85 21.83
N ALA A 743 -12.94 7.86 21.11
CA ALA A 743 -13.54 9.18 21.07
C ALA A 743 -14.52 9.29 19.89
N VAL A 744 -15.59 10.07 20.07
CA VAL A 744 -16.58 10.36 19.01
C VAL A 744 -16.82 11.86 18.91
N ASP A 745 -16.74 12.40 17.69
CA ASP A 745 -16.97 13.81 17.42
C ASP A 745 -18.46 14.15 17.21
N LYS A 746 -18.73 15.44 16.96
CA LYS A 746 -20.08 15.96 16.68
C LYS A 746 -20.73 15.41 15.41
N ASN A 747 -19.92 14.90 14.46
CA ASN A 747 -20.38 14.32 13.21
C ASN A 747 -20.59 12.80 13.32
N GLY A 748 -20.31 12.22 14.49
CA GLY A 748 -20.38 10.78 14.72
C GLY A 748 -19.18 9.99 14.18
N LEU A 749 -18.08 10.67 13.83
CA LEU A 749 -16.83 10.00 13.44
C LEU A 749 -16.11 9.49 14.68
N GLU A 750 -15.63 8.26 14.60
CA GLU A 750 -15.02 7.55 15.72
C GLU A 750 -13.51 7.41 15.51
N SER A 751 -12.74 7.64 16.58
CA SER A 751 -11.33 7.24 16.63
C SER A 751 -11.22 5.72 16.60
N PHE A 752 -10.02 5.19 16.34
CA PHE A 752 -9.74 3.83 16.80
C PHE A 752 -9.85 3.74 18.33
N LEU A 753 -10.14 2.55 18.83
CA LEU A 753 -9.95 2.18 20.24
C LEU A 753 -8.48 2.34 20.68
N SER A 754 -8.30 2.78 21.92
CA SER A 754 -7.03 2.81 22.63
C SER A 754 -6.37 1.43 22.71
N ALA A 755 -5.11 1.37 23.14
CA ALA A 755 -4.49 0.10 23.52
C ALA A 755 -5.34 -0.60 24.60
N PRO A 756 -5.50 -1.94 24.55
CA PRO A 756 -6.18 -2.69 25.60
C PRO A 756 -5.48 -2.51 26.95
N VAL A 757 -6.24 -2.04 27.93
CA VAL A 757 -5.84 -2.01 29.33
C VAL A 757 -6.33 -3.29 29.99
N THR A 758 -5.37 -4.15 30.35
CA THR A 758 -5.63 -5.40 31.06
C THR A 758 -5.89 -5.15 32.54
N ILE A 759 -6.97 -5.71 33.08
CA ILE A 759 -7.33 -5.66 34.49
C ILE A 759 -7.69 -7.08 34.95
N THR A 760 -7.09 -7.52 36.05
CA THR A 760 -7.37 -8.81 36.71
C THR A 760 -7.83 -8.59 38.14
N ILE A 761 -8.47 -9.58 38.77
CA ILE A 761 -8.96 -9.48 40.15
C ILE A 761 -7.80 -9.64 41.15
N SER A 762 -6.88 -10.57 40.87
CA SER A 762 -5.72 -10.93 41.66
C SER A 762 -4.59 -11.40 40.73
N PRO A 763 -3.71 -10.52 40.22
CA PRO A 763 -2.66 -10.87 39.26
C PRO A 763 -1.89 -12.17 39.59
N GLU A 764 -1.60 -12.42 40.87
CA GLU A 764 -0.91 -13.61 41.38
C GLU A 764 -1.72 -14.92 41.26
N GLY A 765 -3.04 -14.83 41.10
CA GLY A 765 -3.97 -15.95 40.95
C GLY A 765 -4.44 -16.19 39.51
N GLU A 766 -4.32 -15.20 38.62
CA GLU A 766 -4.79 -15.34 37.22
C GLU A 766 -3.67 -15.38 36.17
N ILE A 767 -2.45 -14.94 36.50
CA ILE A 767 -1.32 -14.93 35.58
C ILE A 767 -0.22 -15.86 36.07
N TYR A 768 0.03 -16.92 35.30
CA TYR A 768 1.06 -17.92 35.57
C TYR A 768 2.20 -17.74 34.58
N THR A 769 3.43 -17.56 35.06
CA THR A 769 4.62 -17.37 34.24
C THR A 769 5.58 -18.53 34.44
N PHE A 770 6.03 -19.13 33.33
CA PHE A 770 6.96 -20.26 33.30
C PHE A 770 8.21 -19.85 32.52
N GLN A 771 9.38 -19.96 33.15
CA GLN A 771 10.65 -19.55 32.56
C GLN A 771 11.09 -20.52 31.46
N ALA A 772 11.57 -20.01 30.33
CA ALA A 772 11.92 -20.85 29.19
C ALA A 772 13.15 -21.74 29.49
N GLU A 773 14.10 -21.28 30.30
CA GLU A 773 15.27 -22.05 30.70
C GLU A 773 14.98 -23.24 31.63
N GLU A 774 13.78 -23.26 32.23
CA GLU A 774 13.30 -24.38 33.07
C GLU A 774 12.52 -25.43 32.24
N SER A 775 12.30 -25.17 30.95
CA SER A 775 11.55 -26.06 30.05
C SER A 775 12.34 -27.29 29.59
N GLN A 776 11.63 -28.28 29.04
CA GLN A 776 12.24 -29.45 28.41
C GLN A 776 12.48 -29.17 26.91
N ALA A 777 13.72 -28.87 26.53
CA ALA A 777 14.14 -28.68 25.14
C ALA A 777 15.01 -29.85 24.62
N VAL A 778 14.82 -30.25 23.36
CA VAL A 778 15.43 -31.46 22.76
C VAL A 778 16.97 -31.40 22.70
N ASP A 779 17.52 -30.24 22.33
CA ASP A 779 18.96 -29.98 22.29
C ASP A 779 19.30 -28.94 23.36
N ASN A 780 19.10 -29.30 24.62
CA ASN A 780 19.40 -28.47 25.79
C ASN A 780 20.92 -28.28 25.99
N THR A 781 21.60 -27.73 24.99
CA THR A 781 22.73 -26.85 25.23
C THR A 781 22.13 -25.54 25.70
N ALA A 782 21.69 -25.49 26.95
CA ALA A 782 21.55 -24.20 27.60
C ALA A 782 22.87 -23.46 27.35
N ASP A 783 22.83 -22.35 26.62
CA ASP A 783 23.80 -21.28 26.83
C ASP A 783 23.54 -20.82 28.27
N ARG A 784 24.05 -21.59 29.24
CA ARG A 784 24.08 -21.22 30.66
C ARG A 784 24.97 -19.98 30.88
N GLU A 785 25.59 -19.45 29.82
CA GLU A 785 26.19 -18.11 29.77
C GLU A 785 25.12 -17.03 29.56
N GLY A 786 24.07 -16.98 30.39
CA GLY A 786 22.93 -16.04 30.33
C GLY A 786 23.29 -14.55 30.45
N SER A 787 24.11 -14.02 29.55
CA SER A 787 24.76 -12.72 29.75
C SER A 787 25.04 -11.90 28.50
N LYS A 788 24.68 -12.33 27.28
CA LYS A 788 24.89 -11.47 26.11
C LYS A 788 23.92 -10.29 26.08
N TYR A 789 22.63 -10.54 26.34
CA TYR A 789 21.58 -9.53 26.29
C TYR A 789 20.80 -9.50 27.61
N SER A 790 20.53 -8.31 28.13
CA SER A 790 19.80 -8.09 29.38
C SER A 790 18.29 -7.93 29.16
N GLY A 791 17.51 -7.91 30.25
CA GLY A 791 16.06 -7.63 30.22
C GLY A 791 15.14 -8.86 30.21
N PHE A 792 15.70 -10.07 30.19
CA PHE A 792 14.99 -11.33 30.41
C PHE A 792 14.62 -11.50 31.90
N THR A 793 13.69 -12.41 32.20
CA THR A 793 13.30 -12.80 33.57
C THR A 793 13.97 -14.12 33.98
N GLY A 794 13.99 -14.43 35.28
CA GLY A 794 14.64 -15.66 35.73
C GLY A 794 16.18 -15.58 35.65
N THR A 795 16.79 -16.64 35.13
CA THR A 795 18.25 -16.83 35.06
C THR A 795 18.81 -16.89 33.64
N GLY A 796 17.95 -16.95 32.62
CA GLY A 796 18.39 -16.95 31.22
C GLY A 796 17.24 -16.84 30.20
N TYR A 797 17.55 -17.21 28.96
CA TYR A 797 16.60 -17.34 27.85
C TYR A 797 17.06 -18.46 26.91
N LEU A 798 16.17 -18.98 26.07
CA LEU A 798 16.50 -19.96 25.02
C LEU A 798 16.70 -19.29 23.66
N VAL A 799 17.68 -19.76 22.89
CA VAL A 799 17.86 -19.38 21.48
C VAL A 799 17.05 -20.33 20.61
N LEU A 800 16.03 -19.83 19.92
CA LEU A 800 15.27 -20.58 18.93
C LEU A 800 15.88 -20.33 17.55
N ASP A 801 16.18 -21.38 16.79
CA ASP A 801 16.49 -21.27 15.36
C ASP A 801 16.06 -22.55 14.60
N LYS A 802 16.51 -22.73 13.36
CA LYS A 802 16.15 -23.89 12.52
C LYS A 802 16.81 -25.21 12.97
N SER A 803 17.88 -25.16 13.75
CA SER A 803 18.64 -26.32 14.25
C SER A 803 18.64 -26.45 15.78
N LYS A 804 18.50 -25.36 16.54
CA LYS A 804 18.48 -25.31 18.00
C LYS A 804 17.07 -25.11 18.54
N ASN A 805 16.78 -25.79 19.66
CA ASN A 805 15.51 -25.65 20.40
C ASN A 805 14.28 -25.71 19.48
N ARG A 806 14.29 -26.68 18.56
CA ARG A 806 13.19 -26.89 17.60
C ARG A 806 11.90 -27.34 18.27
N GLU A 807 11.99 -27.96 19.44
CA GLU A 807 10.86 -28.30 20.30
C GLU A 807 11.19 -27.88 21.74
N VAL A 808 10.30 -27.11 22.34
CA VAL A 808 10.40 -26.58 23.71
C VAL A 808 9.10 -26.87 24.44
N SER A 809 9.15 -27.72 25.48
CA SER A 809 7.96 -28.18 26.21
C SER A 809 7.91 -27.66 27.65
N PHE A 810 6.78 -27.06 27.99
CA PHE A 810 6.43 -26.57 29.32
C PHE A 810 5.45 -27.54 29.96
N GLU A 811 5.82 -28.08 31.12
CA GLU A 811 4.92 -28.85 31.97
C GLU A 811 4.33 -27.90 33.02
N VAL A 812 3.01 -27.81 33.05
CA VAL A 812 2.29 -26.90 33.95
C VAL A 812 1.26 -27.68 34.75
N ASP A 813 1.02 -27.27 35.99
CA ASP A 813 -0.05 -27.78 36.85
C ASP A 813 -0.99 -26.62 37.20
N LEU A 814 -2.21 -26.66 36.66
CA LEU A 814 -3.18 -25.57 36.78
C LEU A 814 -4.11 -25.81 37.98
N PRO A 815 -4.31 -24.81 38.86
CA PRO A 815 -5.09 -24.99 40.09
C PRO A 815 -6.60 -25.07 39.83
N GLU A 816 -7.07 -24.60 38.68
CA GLU A 816 -8.46 -24.58 38.25
C GLU A 816 -8.59 -24.83 36.75
N ALA A 817 -9.82 -25.15 36.32
CA ALA A 817 -10.17 -25.32 34.91
C ALA A 817 -10.73 -24.00 34.38
N GLY A 818 -10.48 -23.70 33.11
CA GLY A 818 -11.02 -22.50 32.47
C GLY A 818 -10.45 -22.25 31.09
N LEU A 819 -10.82 -21.10 30.53
CA LEU A 819 -10.30 -20.63 29.25
C LEU A 819 -9.02 -19.84 29.48
N TYR A 820 -7.88 -20.34 29.02
CA TYR A 820 -6.59 -19.67 29.17
C TYR A 820 -6.15 -19.00 27.86
N SER A 821 -5.56 -17.80 27.99
CA SER A 821 -4.73 -17.18 26.96
C SER A 821 -3.28 -17.58 27.17
N ILE A 822 -2.60 -17.96 26.09
CA ILE A 822 -1.22 -18.44 26.06
C ILE A 822 -0.42 -17.49 25.17
N ASP A 823 0.60 -16.83 25.73
CA ASP A 823 1.58 -16.04 24.98
C ASP A 823 3.00 -16.23 25.53
N PHE A 824 3.99 -15.80 24.74
CA PHE A 824 5.39 -16.00 25.05
C PHE A 824 6.13 -14.67 25.02
N ARG A 825 7.03 -14.44 25.98
CA ARG A 825 7.94 -13.29 25.98
C ARG A 825 9.16 -13.64 25.13
N TYR A 826 9.50 -12.76 24.19
CA TYR A 826 10.53 -13.00 23.19
C TYR A 826 11.27 -11.72 22.79
N ALA A 827 12.45 -11.90 22.19
CA ALA A 827 13.16 -10.83 21.46
C ALA A 827 13.59 -11.34 20.08
N ASN A 828 13.49 -10.48 19.06
CA ASN A 828 13.93 -10.80 17.70
C ASN A 828 14.64 -9.59 17.08
N GLY A 829 15.96 -9.57 17.24
CA GLY A 829 16.85 -8.54 16.69
C GLY A 829 17.44 -8.87 15.33
N ASN A 830 16.86 -9.81 14.57
CA ASN A 830 17.46 -10.30 13.32
C ASN A 830 17.39 -9.32 12.14
N GLY A 831 16.73 -8.17 12.28
CA GLY A 831 16.67 -7.12 11.26
C GLY A 831 15.60 -6.06 11.56
N PRO A 832 15.46 -5.03 10.70
CA PRO A 832 14.48 -3.96 10.85
C PRO A 832 13.04 -4.45 10.78
N ILE A 833 12.11 -3.69 11.38
CA ILE A 833 10.69 -4.08 11.48
C ILE A 833 10.01 -4.12 10.10
N ASN A 834 10.49 -3.40 9.08
CA ASN A 834 9.83 -3.24 7.79
C ASN A 834 10.44 -4.06 6.64
N THR A 835 11.48 -4.88 6.87
CA THR A 835 12.18 -5.59 5.78
C THR A 835 12.81 -6.92 6.21
N GLU A 836 13.45 -7.63 5.27
CA GLU A 836 14.31 -8.83 5.42
C GLU A 836 13.62 -10.18 5.65
N ASN A 837 12.32 -10.19 5.91
CA ASN A 837 11.48 -11.38 5.96
C ASN A 837 11.84 -12.42 7.05
N LYS A 838 12.36 -11.97 8.20
CA LYS A 838 12.93 -12.81 9.27
C LYS A 838 12.00 -12.97 10.47
N CYS A 839 10.69 -12.96 10.27
CA CYS A 839 9.74 -13.30 11.33
C CYS A 839 9.98 -14.75 11.79
N ALA A 840 10.19 -14.97 13.09
CA ALA A 840 10.29 -16.34 13.61
C ALA A 840 8.89 -16.90 13.87
N ILE A 841 8.70 -18.19 13.59
CA ILE A 841 7.38 -18.85 13.67
C ILE A 841 7.53 -20.19 14.35
N ARG A 842 6.66 -20.51 15.31
CA ARG A 842 6.56 -21.86 15.91
C ARG A 842 5.10 -22.24 16.01
N THR A 843 4.78 -23.51 15.85
CA THR A 843 3.45 -24.06 16.11
C THR A 843 3.30 -24.40 17.59
N LEU A 844 2.24 -23.93 18.25
CA LEU A 844 1.88 -24.34 19.61
C LEU A 844 1.05 -25.63 19.59
N VAL A 845 1.45 -26.61 20.39
CA VAL A 845 0.73 -27.86 20.63
C VAL A 845 0.42 -27.97 22.11
N VAL A 846 -0.82 -28.27 22.47
CA VAL A 846 -1.27 -28.46 23.87
C VAL A 846 -1.88 -29.85 24.02
N ASP A 847 -1.30 -30.67 24.90
CA ASP A 847 -1.68 -32.07 25.11
C ASP A 847 -1.82 -32.87 23.79
N GLY A 848 -0.89 -32.64 22.88
CA GLY A 848 -0.86 -33.27 21.55
C GLY A 848 -1.81 -32.67 20.51
N ARG A 849 -2.55 -31.60 20.83
CA ARG A 849 -3.44 -30.90 19.89
C ARG A 849 -2.80 -29.61 19.40
N THR A 850 -2.73 -29.42 18.08
CA THR A 850 -2.25 -28.16 17.48
C THR A 850 -3.23 -27.03 17.75
N MET A 851 -2.72 -25.92 18.30
CA MET A 851 -3.49 -24.72 18.60
C MET A 851 -3.35 -23.63 17.53
N GLY A 852 -2.19 -23.55 16.88
CA GLY A 852 -1.89 -22.58 15.82
C GLY A 852 -0.49 -21.98 15.93
N ALA A 853 -0.20 -21.01 15.07
CA ALA A 853 1.10 -20.35 15.03
C ALA A 853 1.29 -19.32 16.15
N VAL A 854 2.49 -19.35 16.73
CA VAL A 854 3.08 -18.34 17.60
C VAL A 854 4.12 -17.60 16.76
N VAL A 855 3.82 -16.35 16.45
CA VAL A 855 4.68 -15.48 15.67
C VAL A 855 5.55 -14.63 16.58
N MET A 856 6.81 -14.53 16.23
CA MET A 856 7.83 -13.72 16.87
C MET A 856 8.42 -12.73 15.85
N PRO A 857 7.65 -11.69 15.45
CA PRO A 857 8.09 -10.70 14.48
C PRO A 857 9.38 -9.99 14.87
N GLN A 858 10.12 -9.50 13.87
CA GLN A 858 11.28 -8.62 14.07
C GLN A 858 10.86 -7.38 14.89
N ARG A 859 11.68 -7.04 15.90
CA ARG A 859 11.43 -5.90 16.81
C ARG A 859 12.39 -4.73 16.58
N GLY A 860 13.45 -4.93 15.79
CA GLY A 860 14.42 -3.90 15.43
C GLY A 860 15.75 -4.51 15.00
N ASP A 861 16.53 -3.77 14.22
CA ASP A 861 17.84 -4.25 13.77
C ASP A 861 18.83 -4.34 14.93
N ASN A 862 19.36 -5.54 15.17
CA ASN A 862 20.23 -5.89 16.30
C ASN A 862 19.67 -5.52 17.69
N LEU A 863 18.34 -5.36 17.80
CA LEU A 863 17.65 -4.92 19.02
C LEU A 863 17.23 -6.11 19.90
N TRP A 864 18.21 -6.82 20.45
CA TRP A 864 17.99 -8.05 21.22
C TRP A 864 17.59 -7.85 22.69
N THR A 865 17.62 -6.60 23.18
CA THR A 865 17.19 -6.24 24.54
C THR A 865 15.75 -5.68 24.58
N ASP A 866 15.08 -5.57 23.43
CA ASP A 866 13.66 -5.22 23.37
C ASP A 866 12.80 -6.48 23.43
N TRP A 867 12.29 -6.75 24.62
CA TRP A 867 11.46 -7.91 24.93
C TRP A 867 9.98 -7.56 24.85
N GLY A 868 9.23 -8.33 24.07
CA GLY A 868 7.78 -8.20 23.96
C GLY A 868 7.08 -9.56 24.03
N PHE A 869 5.75 -9.55 24.12
CA PHE A 869 4.96 -10.78 24.04
C PHE A 869 4.57 -11.09 22.60
N THR A 870 4.48 -12.36 22.25
CA THR A 870 3.92 -12.86 20.98
C THR A 870 2.42 -12.55 20.86
N ASN A 871 1.82 -12.94 19.73
CA ASN A 871 0.37 -13.10 19.69
C ASN A 871 -0.10 -14.12 20.73
N SER A 872 -1.36 -14.01 21.15
CA SER A 872 -1.99 -14.99 22.04
C SER A 872 -2.80 -16.03 21.29
N LEU A 873 -2.79 -17.25 21.82
CA LEU A 873 -3.66 -18.36 21.46
C LEU A 873 -4.52 -18.74 22.67
N LYS A 874 -5.73 -19.24 22.44
CA LYS A 874 -6.66 -19.58 23.51
C LYS A 874 -6.87 -21.09 23.59
N ALA A 875 -6.91 -21.63 24.81
CA ALA A 875 -7.16 -23.05 25.06
C ALA A 875 -8.07 -23.23 26.29
N GLU A 876 -9.05 -24.12 26.16
CA GLU A 876 -9.81 -24.63 27.31
C GLU A 876 -8.97 -25.70 28.01
N LEU A 877 -8.57 -25.45 29.25
CA LEU A 877 -7.71 -26.34 30.03
C LEU A 877 -8.42 -26.80 31.31
N SER A 878 -8.19 -28.06 31.67
CA SER A 878 -8.70 -28.61 32.93
C SER A 878 -7.82 -28.22 34.10
N LYS A 879 -8.32 -28.42 35.32
CA LYS A 879 -7.47 -28.44 36.50
C LYS A 879 -6.48 -29.61 36.40
N GLY A 880 -5.22 -29.37 36.74
CA GLY A 880 -4.18 -30.38 36.81
C GLY A 880 -3.08 -30.20 35.76
N ARG A 881 -2.38 -31.30 35.49
CA ARG A 881 -1.17 -31.32 34.64
C ARG A 881 -1.49 -31.20 33.15
N HIS A 882 -0.78 -30.31 32.48
CA HIS A 882 -0.82 -30.09 31.03
C HIS A 882 0.59 -29.99 30.44
N ILE A 883 0.74 -30.35 29.15
CA ILE A 883 1.99 -30.18 28.40
C ILE A 883 1.76 -29.25 27.23
N LEU A 884 2.51 -28.14 27.20
CA LEU A 884 2.47 -27.14 26.14
C LEU A 884 3.82 -27.12 25.41
N THR A 885 3.81 -27.39 24.10
CA THR A 885 5.02 -27.51 23.29
C THR A 885 5.03 -26.47 22.17
N LEU A 886 6.07 -25.63 22.12
CA LEU A 886 6.41 -24.86 20.93
C LEU A 886 7.26 -25.71 20.00
N LYS A 887 6.83 -25.86 18.74
CA LYS A 887 7.46 -26.72 17.74
C LYS A 887 7.81 -25.96 16.47
N PHE A 888 8.96 -26.25 15.88
CA PHE A 888 9.33 -25.84 14.52
C PHE A 888 9.01 -26.96 13.52
N SER A 889 7.84 -26.85 12.91
CA SER A 889 7.27 -27.74 11.89
C SER A 889 7.71 -27.37 10.47
N GLU A 890 7.29 -28.18 9.49
CA GLU A 890 7.54 -27.88 8.07
C GLU A 890 6.76 -26.67 7.55
N TYR A 891 5.68 -26.28 8.22
CA TYR A 891 4.85 -25.12 7.85
C TYR A 891 5.36 -23.81 8.44
N ASP A 892 6.31 -23.86 9.37
CA ASP A 892 6.83 -22.67 10.07
C ASP A 892 7.99 -21.98 9.34
N ASP A 893 8.42 -22.47 8.16
CA ASP A 893 9.55 -21.88 7.43
C ASP A 893 9.15 -20.55 6.78
N ASN A 894 9.75 -19.46 7.25
CA ASN A 894 9.48 -18.11 6.79
C ASN A 894 10.07 -17.83 5.39
N MET A 895 9.83 -16.62 4.86
CA MET A 895 10.25 -16.28 3.50
C MET A 895 11.75 -15.98 3.37
N ASN A 896 12.47 -15.76 4.48
CA ASN A 896 13.93 -15.66 4.45
C ASN A 896 14.56 -17.03 4.14
N VAL A 897 13.96 -18.13 4.60
CA VAL A 897 14.41 -19.53 4.46
C VAL A 897 15.69 -19.84 5.25
N ASP A 898 16.62 -18.89 5.41
CA ASP A 898 17.87 -19.12 6.11
C ASP A 898 17.76 -18.75 7.61
N VAL A 899 17.12 -17.61 7.90
CA VAL A 899 16.99 -17.07 9.27
C VAL A 899 15.54 -17.17 9.76
N ASN A 900 15.31 -18.02 10.77
CA ASN A 900 14.02 -18.19 11.45
C ASN A 900 14.23 -18.40 12.96
N GLY A 901 14.79 -17.38 13.60
CA GLY A 901 15.17 -17.45 15.01
C GLY A 901 14.72 -16.26 15.85
N ALA A 902 14.67 -16.49 17.16
CA ALA A 902 14.32 -15.51 18.19
C ALA A 902 14.90 -15.97 19.53
N LEU A 903 14.93 -15.07 20.51
CA LEU A 903 15.18 -15.43 21.90
C LEU A 903 13.84 -15.62 22.61
N LEU A 904 13.70 -16.71 23.37
CA LEU A 904 12.51 -17.05 24.15
C LEU A 904 12.82 -16.93 25.64
N ASP A 905 12.08 -16.07 26.33
CA ASP A 905 12.30 -15.75 27.74
C ASP A 905 11.34 -16.54 28.65
N SER A 906 10.04 -16.41 28.42
CA SER A 906 9.04 -17.08 29.28
C SER A 906 7.75 -17.35 28.53
N MET A 907 6.97 -18.30 29.04
CA MET A 907 5.58 -18.54 28.66
C MET A 907 4.67 -17.96 29.74
N ARG A 908 3.57 -17.34 29.33
CA ARG A 908 2.54 -16.84 30.24
C ARG A 908 1.18 -17.46 29.91
N LEU A 909 0.52 -17.98 30.95
CA LEU A 909 -0.87 -18.42 30.93
C LEU A 909 -1.72 -17.42 31.71
N ILE A 910 -2.80 -16.96 31.10
CA ILE A 910 -3.73 -16.00 31.70
C ILE A 910 -5.12 -16.61 31.73
N LEU A 911 -5.69 -16.80 32.93
CA LEU A 911 -7.07 -17.27 33.07
C LEU A 911 -8.04 -16.17 32.61
N LEU A 912 -8.82 -16.44 31.56
CA LEU A 912 -9.79 -15.50 31.01
C LEU A 912 -11.16 -15.62 31.66
N LYS A 913 -11.64 -16.84 31.87
CA LYS A 913 -12.98 -17.18 32.36
C LYS A 913 -13.03 -18.55 33.02
#